data_AF-A0A3D1EZN8-F1
#
_entry.id   AF-A0A3D1EZN8-F1
#
_cell.length_a   1.000
_cell.length_b   1.000
_cell.length_c   1.000
_cell.angle_alpha   90.00
_cell.angle_beta   90.00
_cell.angle_gamma   90.00
#
_symmetry.space_group_name_H-M   'P 1'
#
loop_
_entity.id
_entity.type
_entity.pdbx_description
1 polymer ?
#
loop_
_entity_poly.entity_id
_entity_poly.type
_entity_poly.pdbx_seq_one_letter_code
_entity_poly.pdbx_strand_id
1 'polypeptide(L)'
;FDGQSVGSIQSTSWTLKFDAYETFTMDNLGSDAVMDCYVLQFLDAEIQFADDLDINVSREFFTTNTIITGNGTLHISAGGFGWKVGSNTIVDANTLDVSGTHYIRSSTSLPDLEGVTVNFGSYTQLKADWSTSSFLGLNGAHLVMDSSYQIFVHSSNETIELATWQVGSTLLPPGTYDINSASIGDANFGVIFSNGGSTMSITVASQAMTYIYDGFYLPGVWDAADNWAPVGVPGSGDTIQSSTDVTFTDFDGQAAGIIDMPDWWLTFDALETFTMDNLGNDAVIDSEVLRTYDTELQFTDDLNIYVSREFNSTNTLITGDGTLTVTVGGFGWKVGNNTIIDADILDVSGTHYIRSSISLPDLEGVTVLFGSYTQIKADWPSSSFLGLNGAHLVMDSSYQIFVHSSYETIELASWKVGNTDLPSGTYDVNSAAIGDADFSVIFANAGATMTINVAAENQQPLMFGVNLAGGEFGDARSLNYGYNYIYPNESEFDYYHAKGLDLIRIPFRWERVQPTPGGALRSEELARLDTVIGYAQARGMQVILDMHNYAHYKLADGNSYLIGSTQVTYEHYKDVWNKLADHWKNQSNIYGYGIMNEPHATGGTWPIAAQAAADGIRLVDSTHWIIVGGEGWSGAHSWRNYNENLNVTDPLDMVIYEAHQYFDDNNSGTYNESYDDEGAYPNIGVNRVQPFIDWLAEHNHQGFIGEYGVPDDDSRWNVVLENFLAHLQANGVSGTYWAGGPWWGTYPMSCEPDNGVDAPQMQIIELYTGE
;
A
#
# COMPACT_ATOMS: atom_id res chain seq x y z
N PHE A 1 -24.49 -20.87 12.15
CA PHE A 1 -24.68 -20.57 10.72
C PHE A 1 -25.25 -21.82 10.04
N ASP A 2 -26.34 -21.74 9.27
CA ASP A 2 -27.04 -22.89 8.64
C ASP A 2 -27.38 -24.08 9.58
N GLY A 3 -27.81 -23.78 10.81
CA GLY A 3 -28.16 -24.82 11.79
C GLY A 3 -26.97 -25.57 12.40
N GLN A 4 -25.74 -25.12 12.15
CA GLN A 4 -24.50 -25.57 12.81
C GLN A 4 -24.10 -24.59 13.93
N SER A 5 -23.63 -25.12 15.05
CA SER A 5 -22.98 -24.35 16.14
C SER A 5 -21.65 -23.79 15.63
N VAL A 6 -21.36 -22.51 15.92
CA VAL A 6 -20.16 -21.80 15.46
C VAL A 6 -19.41 -21.32 16.71
N GLY A 7 -18.16 -21.78 16.86
CA GLY A 7 -17.27 -21.52 17.99
C GLY A 7 -16.76 -20.08 18.13
N SER A 8 -16.46 -19.44 17.00
CA SER A 8 -15.81 -18.13 16.91
C SER A 8 -16.02 -17.52 15.53
N ILE A 9 -16.02 -16.20 15.41
CA ILE A 9 -16.08 -15.47 14.13
C ILE A 9 -14.87 -14.53 14.05
N GLN A 10 -14.01 -14.68 13.03
CA GLN A 10 -12.82 -13.86 12.83
C GLN A 10 -12.80 -13.27 11.41
N SER A 11 -12.61 -11.95 11.29
CA SER A 11 -12.48 -11.24 10.01
C SER A 11 -11.64 -9.97 10.13
N THR A 12 -10.37 -10.01 9.71
CA THR A 12 -9.41 -8.90 9.90
C THR A 12 -9.56 -7.73 8.93
N SER A 13 -10.44 -7.83 7.93
CA SER A 13 -10.50 -6.81 6.85
C SER A 13 -11.90 -6.51 6.30
N TRP A 14 -12.95 -7.23 6.73
CA TRP A 14 -14.29 -7.10 6.13
C TRP A 14 -15.34 -6.58 7.15
N THR A 15 -16.41 -5.98 6.63
CA THR A 15 -17.60 -5.63 7.43
C THR A 15 -18.52 -6.83 7.55
N LEU A 16 -18.78 -7.28 8.77
CA LEU A 16 -19.79 -8.30 9.05
C LEU A 16 -21.11 -7.62 9.41
N LYS A 17 -22.15 -7.90 8.62
CA LYS A 17 -23.47 -7.29 8.79
C LYS A 17 -24.54 -8.37 8.98
N PHE A 18 -25.25 -8.28 10.09
CA PHE A 18 -26.44 -9.07 10.40
C PHE A 18 -27.65 -8.15 10.25
N ASP A 19 -28.50 -8.43 9.26
CA ASP A 19 -29.62 -7.57 8.85
C ASP A 19 -30.82 -8.43 8.49
N ALA A 20 -31.46 -8.99 9.53
CA ALA A 20 -32.67 -9.80 9.45
C ALA A 20 -33.18 -10.02 10.88
N TYR A 21 -34.50 -9.94 11.11
CA TYR A 21 -35.23 -10.27 12.35
C TYR A 21 -35.02 -11.72 12.83
N GLU A 22 -33.78 -12.12 13.00
CA GLU A 22 -33.33 -13.46 13.34
C GLU A 22 -32.73 -13.44 14.75
N THR A 23 -32.98 -14.53 15.46
CA THR A 23 -32.36 -14.81 16.75
C THR A 23 -31.07 -15.58 16.53
N PHE A 24 -29.95 -15.00 16.92
CA PHE A 24 -28.62 -15.56 16.92
C PHE A 24 -28.33 -16.12 18.30
N THR A 25 -28.54 -17.42 18.48
CA THR A 25 -28.22 -18.12 19.72
C THR A 25 -26.76 -18.59 19.71
N MET A 26 -25.98 -18.08 20.65
CA MET A 26 -24.61 -18.45 20.98
C MET A 26 -24.59 -19.30 22.25
N ASP A 27 -24.88 -20.59 22.08
CA ASP A 27 -24.93 -21.58 23.17
C ASP A 27 -23.76 -22.60 23.08
N ASN A 28 -23.29 -23.08 24.24
CA ASN A 28 -22.29 -24.15 24.40
C ASN A 28 -20.89 -23.87 23.82
N LEU A 29 -20.40 -22.63 23.88
CA LEU A 29 -19.11 -22.25 23.28
C LEU A 29 -17.91 -22.42 24.22
N GLY A 30 -18.13 -22.75 25.50
CA GLY A 30 -17.06 -22.70 26.50
C GLY A 30 -16.77 -21.26 26.90
N SER A 31 -15.67 -21.02 27.62
CA SER A 31 -15.33 -19.70 28.18
C SER A 31 -14.96 -18.61 27.15
N ASP A 32 -14.98 -18.90 25.84
CA ASP A 32 -14.27 -18.10 24.84
C ASP A 32 -15.13 -17.86 23.57
N ALA A 33 -16.39 -17.40 23.72
CA ALA A 33 -17.18 -16.98 22.55
C ALA A 33 -16.66 -15.63 22.03
N VAL A 34 -15.85 -15.64 20.96
CA VAL A 34 -15.21 -14.42 20.43
C VAL A 34 -15.72 -14.04 19.03
N MET A 35 -16.10 -12.77 18.87
CA MET A 35 -16.21 -12.08 17.57
C MET A 35 -15.05 -11.09 17.42
N ASP A 36 -14.17 -11.31 16.44
CA ASP A 36 -13.04 -10.43 16.13
C ASP A 36 -13.18 -9.91 14.69
N CYS A 37 -13.40 -8.61 14.50
CA CYS A 37 -13.74 -8.07 13.18
C CYS A 37 -13.33 -6.61 12.92
N TYR A 38 -13.14 -6.25 11.65
CA TYR A 38 -12.84 -4.87 11.25
C TYR A 38 -14.03 -3.94 11.51
N VAL A 39 -15.21 -4.28 10.99
CA VAL A 39 -16.49 -3.59 11.28
C VAL A 39 -17.57 -4.63 11.55
N LEU A 40 -18.39 -4.43 12.58
CA LEU A 40 -19.51 -5.30 12.95
C LEU A 40 -20.81 -4.51 12.99
N GLN A 41 -21.87 -5.01 12.38
CA GLN A 41 -23.18 -4.36 12.37
C GLN A 41 -24.30 -5.37 12.69
N PHE A 42 -25.11 -5.08 13.73
CA PHE A 42 -26.39 -5.72 13.97
C PHE A 42 -27.53 -4.73 13.69
N LEU A 43 -28.36 -5.06 12.72
CA LEU A 43 -29.55 -4.31 12.37
C LEU A 43 -30.75 -5.24 12.50
N ASP A 44 -31.74 -4.85 13.31
CA ASP A 44 -32.98 -5.62 13.51
C ASP A 44 -32.72 -7.08 13.93
N ALA A 45 -31.87 -7.32 14.94
CA ALA A 45 -31.40 -8.66 15.32
C ALA A 45 -31.60 -8.97 16.81
N GLU A 46 -31.67 -10.25 17.18
CA GLU A 46 -31.61 -10.70 18.58
C GLU A 46 -30.38 -11.60 18.79
N ILE A 47 -29.58 -11.34 19.82
CA ILE A 47 -28.42 -12.11 20.22
C ILE A 47 -28.72 -12.74 21.57
N GLN A 48 -28.58 -14.05 21.67
CA GLN A 48 -28.74 -14.81 22.91
C GLN A 48 -27.42 -15.49 23.25
N PHE A 49 -26.89 -15.33 24.46
CA PHE A 49 -25.65 -15.99 24.88
C PHE A 49 -25.80 -16.63 26.27
N ALA A 50 -25.27 -17.85 26.44
CA ALA A 50 -25.45 -18.63 27.68
C ALA A 50 -24.42 -18.32 28.77
N ASP A 51 -23.15 -18.12 28.37
CA ASP A 51 -21.99 -17.87 29.25
C ASP A 51 -21.45 -16.44 29.00
N ASP A 52 -20.15 -16.24 28.77
CA ASP A 52 -19.57 -14.93 28.42
C ASP A 52 -19.49 -14.74 26.89
N LEU A 53 -19.52 -13.49 26.42
CA LEU A 53 -19.42 -13.12 24.99
C LEU A 53 -18.42 -11.96 24.80
N ASP A 54 -17.37 -12.19 24.02
CA ASP A 54 -16.36 -11.19 23.65
C ASP A 54 -16.62 -10.64 22.24
N ILE A 55 -16.79 -9.32 22.13
CA ILE A 55 -16.86 -8.58 20.86
C ILE A 55 -15.65 -7.65 20.77
N ASN A 56 -14.72 -7.98 19.88
CA ASN A 56 -13.54 -7.20 19.57
C ASN A 56 -13.67 -6.63 18.15
N VAL A 57 -13.74 -5.30 18.03
CA VAL A 57 -13.76 -4.62 16.73
C VAL A 57 -12.60 -3.64 16.59
N SER A 58 -11.91 -3.66 15.45
CA SER A 58 -10.77 -2.75 15.24
C SER A 58 -11.17 -1.38 14.70
N ARG A 59 -12.37 -1.21 14.13
CA ARG A 59 -12.85 0.07 13.56
C ARG A 59 -14.24 0.52 14.00
N GLU A 60 -15.27 -0.33 13.98
CA GLU A 60 -16.62 0.11 14.35
C GLU A 60 -17.52 -1.08 14.74
N PHE A 61 -18.28 -0.93 15.82
CA PHE A 61 -19.40 -1.81 16.15
C PHE A 61 -20.69 -1.01 16.05
N PHE A 62 -21.69 -1.42 15.28
CA PHE A 62 -22.96 -0.68 15.12
C PHE A 62 -24.16 -1.57 15.46
N THR A 63 -25.03 -1.11 16.35
CA THR A 63 -26.27 -1.82 16.72
C THR A 63 -27.49 -0.93 16.48
N THR A 64 -28.55 -1.43 15.88
CA THR A 64 -29.86 -0.75 15.83
C THR A 64 -30.98 -1.77 15.83
N ASN A 65 -32.07 -1.49 16.55
CA ASN A 65 -33.18 -2.42 16.80
C ASN A 65 -32.66 -3.81 17.22
N THR A 66 -31.64 -3.84 18.09
CA THR A 66 -30.91 -5.05 18.46
C THR A 66 -31.16 -5.42 19.91
N ILE A 67 -31.55 -6.65 20.19
CA ILE A 67 -31.70 -7.16 21.57
C ILE A 67 -30.55 -8.10 21.86
N ILE A 68 -29.76 -7.83 22.90
CA ILE A 68 -28.67 -8.70 23.36
C ILE A 68 -29.06 -9.22 24.74
N THR A 69 -29.21 -10.53 24.88
CA THR A 69 -29.69 -11.19 26.11
C THR A 69 -28.74 -12.30 26.52
N GLY A 70 -28.34 -12.37 27.78
CA GLY A 70 -27.51 -13.46 28.25
C GLY A 70 -27.27 -13.51 29.74
N ASN A 71 -26.85 -14.68 30.22
CA ASN A 71 -26.66 -14.94 31.65
C ASN A 71 -25.21 -14.74 32.14
N GLY A 72 -24.26 -14.35 31.27
CA GLY A 72 -22.88 -14.04 31.67
C GLY A 72 -22.47 -12.61 31.35
N THR A 73 -21.19 -12.41 31.10
CA THR A 73 -20.55 -11.12 30.85
C THR A 73 -20.47 -10.84 29.35
N LEU A 74 -20.93 -9.66 28.93
CA LEU A 74 -20.72 -9.15 27.58
C LEU A 74 -19.50 -8.22 27.59
N HIS A 75 -18.40 -8.62 26.95
CA HIS A 75 -17.21 -7.79 26.77
C HIS A 75 -17.26 -7.12 25.40
N ILE A 76 -17.11 -5.79 25.33
CA ILE A 76 -17.03 -5.03 24.09
C ILE A 76 -15.75 -4.20 24.08
N SER A 77 -14.85 -4.54 23.17
CA SER A 77 -13.64 -3.77 22.86
C SER A 77 -13.75 -3.19 21.45
N ALA A 78 -13.69 -1.87 21.32
CA ALA A 78 -13.85 -1.19 20.04
C ALA A 78 -12.77 -0.12 19.76
N GLY A 79 -12.01 -0.29 18.67
CA GLY A 79 -11.07 0.67 18.12
C GLY A 79 -11.67 1.61 17.06
N GLY A 80 -10.96 2.67 16.68
CA GLY A 80 -11.36 3.60 15.61
C GLY A 80 -12.60 4.44 15.95
N PHE A 81 -13.72 4.17 15.28
CA PHE A 81 -15.02 4.84 15.45
C PHE A 81 -15.88 4.24 16.58
N GLY A 82 -15.40 3.23 17.29
CA GLY A 82 -16.01 2.76 18.53
C GLY A 82 -17.34 1.99 18.38
N TRP A 83 -18.04 1.78 19.50
CA TRP A 83 -19.40 1.23 19.50
C TRP A 83 -20.46 2.30 19.26
N LYS A 84 -21.10 2.27 18.10
CA LYS A 84 -22.24 3.08 17.69
C LYS A 84 -23.57 2.43 18.05
N VAL A 85 -24.29 3.02 19.01
CA VAL A 85 -25.62 2.54 19.42
C VAL A 85 -26.72 3.36 18.76
N GLY A 86 -27.45 2.75 17.84
CA GLY A 86 -28.67 3.24 17.21
C GLY A 86 -29.94 2.98 18.05
N SER A 87 -31.11 3.21 17.47
CA SER A 87 -32.42 3.17 18.17
C SER A 87 -32.78 1.77 18.67
N ASN A 88 -33.47 1.65 19.80
CA ASN A 88 -34.04 0.40 20.33
C ASN A 88 -33.02 -0.74 20.47
N THR A 89 -31.79 -0.41 20.87
CA THR A 89 -30.85 -1.44 21.33
C THR A 89 -31.23 -1.79 22.79
N ILE A 90 -31.21 -3.07 23.17
CA ILE A 90 -31.45 -3.52 24.56
C ILE A 90 -30.32 -4.46 24.93
N VAL A 91 -29.72 -4.28 26.11
CA VAL A 91 -28.72 -5.21 26.64
C VAL A 91 -29.20 -5.72 27.99
N ASP A 92 -29.70 -6.95 28.01
CA ASP A 92 -30.14 -7.66 29.21
C ASP A 92 -29.11 -8.75 29.54
N ALA A 93 -28.02 -8.31 30.18
CA ALA A 93 -26.90 -9.15 30.59
C ALA A 93 -26.63 -8.98 32.10
N ASN A 94 -26.01 -9.98 32.74
CA ASN A 94 -25.60 -9.85 34.14
C ASN A 94 -24.51 -8.78 34.31
N THR A 95 -23.57 -8.72 33.38
CA THR A 95 -22.46 -7.77 33.39
C THR A 95 -22.11 -7.33 31.97
N LEU A 96 -21.77 -6.05 31.82
CA LEU A 96 -21.32 -5.42 30.58
C LEU A 96 -19.95 -4.79 30.84
N ASP A 97 -18.92 -5.31 30.18
CA ASP A 97 -17.57 -4.79 30.23
C ASP A 97 -17.28 -4.05 28.93
N VAL A 98 -16.91 -2.78 29.03
CA VAL A 98 -16.64 -1.93 27.86
C VAL A 98 -15.24 -1.33 27.94
N SER A 99 -14.52 -1.33 26.81
CA SER A 99 -13.21 -0.67 26.68
C SER A 99 -13.03 -0.03 25.30
N GLY A 100 -12.35 1.12 25.26
CA GLY A 100 -12.14 1.92 24.05
C GLY A 100 -13.15 3.07 23.90
N THR A 101 -13.30 3.60 22.69
CA THR A 101 -14.22 4.72 22.43
C THR A 101 -15.62 4.18 22.11
N HIS A 102 -16.68 4.74 22.69
CA HIS A 102 -18.07 4.35 22.42
C HIS A 102 -18.94 5.58 22.13
N TYR A 103 -19.64 5.57 20.99
CA TYR A 103 -20.47 6.67 20.48
C TYR A 103 -21.95 6.28 20.52
N ILE A 104 -22.70 6.78 21.47
CA ILE A 104 -24.15 6.57 21.54
C ILE A 104 -24.85 7.58 20.63
N ARG A 105 -25.13 7.18 19.39
CA ARG A 105 -25.78 8.00 18.36
C ARG A 105 -27.24 7.60 18.17
N SER A 106 -28.02 7.65 19.26
CA SER A 106 -29.45 7.34 19.17
C SER A 106 -30.28 8.59 18.91
N SER A 107 -31.10 8.55 17.86
CA SER A 107 -32.08 9.59 17.54
C SER A 107 -33.44 9.39 18.22
N THR A 108 -33.65 8.28 18.96
CA THR A 108 -34.99 7.94 19.50
C THR A 108 -35.03 7.16 20.82
N SER A 109 -34.04 6.32 21.16
CA SER A 109 -33.97 5.58 22.45
C SER A 109 -32.58 4.97 22.71
N LEU A 110 -32.11 5.07 23.94
CA LEU A 110 -30.78 4.61 24.39
C LEU A 110 -30.81 3.13 24.77
N PRO A 111 -29.65 2.45 24.91
CA PRO A 111 -29.65 1.05 25.35
C PRO A 111 -30.26 0.94 26.75
N ASP A 112 -31.29 0.11 26.92
CA ASP A 112 -31.83 -0.19 28.25
C ASP A 112 -30.85 -1.09 29.01
N LEU A 113 -30.38 -0.60 30.16
CA LEU A 113 -29.37 -1.25 31.02
C LEU A 113 -29.87 -1.39 32.47
N GLU A 114 -31.19 -1.35 32.69
CA GLU A 114 -31.77 -1.49 34.03
C GLU A 114 -31.30 -2.80 34.71
N GLY A 115 -30.67 -2.68 35.87
CA GLY A 115 -30.16 -3.84 36.64
C GLY A 115 -28.85 -4.45 36.13
N VAL A 116 -28.28 -3.95 35.03
CA VAL A 116 -26.99 -4.42 34.49
C VAL A 116 -25.82 -3.83 35.29
N THR A 117 -24.81 -4.63 35.59
CA THR A 117 -23.52 -4.13 36.11
C THR A 117 -22.62 -3.74 34.95
N VAL A 118 -22.29 -2.46 34.82
CA VAL A 118 -21.45 -1.92 33.74
C VAL A 118 -20.06 -1.60 34.30
N ASN A 119 -19.05 -2.35 33.83
CA ASN A 119 -17.66 -2.12 34.14
C ASN A 119 -17.00 -1.35 33.00
N PHE A 120 -16.42 -0.20 33.31
CA PHE A 120 -15.63 0.58 32.37
C PHE A 120 -14.15 0.22 32.53
N GLY A 121 -13.53 -0.33 31.48
CA GLY A 121 -12.10 -0.62 31.41
C GLY A 121 -11.26 0.61 31.09
N SER A 122 -9.94 0.42 31.06
CA SER A 122 -8.93 1.45 30.77
C SER A 122 -9.28 2.25 29.50
N TYR A 123 -9.20 3.59 29.56
CA TYR A 123 -9.41 4.50 28.43
C TYR A 123 -10.81 4.49 27.78
N THR A 124 -11.87 4.18 28.55
CA THR A 124 -13.23 4.20 28.02
C THR A 124 -13.77 5.62 27.84
N GLN A 125 -14.14 5.98 26.60
CA GLN A 125 -14.83 7.24 26.29
C GLN A 125 -16.28 6.97 25.90
N LEU A 126 -17.23 7.76 26.45
CA LEU A 126 -18.64 7.74 26.05
C LEU A 126 -18.98 9.08 25.35
N LYS A 127 -19.73 9.06 24.25
CA LYS A 127 -20.22 10.28 23.56
C LYS A 127 -21.70 10.12 23.19
N ALA A 128 -22.57 11.10 23.47
CA ALA A 128 -24.01 11.05 23.15
C ALA A 128 -24.45 12.20 22.23
N ASP A 129 -25.35 11.95 21.26
CA ASP A 129 -25.76 12.95 20.24
C ASP A 129 -27.01 13.80 20.63
N TRP A 130 -27.09 14.99 20.05
CA TRP A 130 -27.74 16.21 20.58
C TRP A 130 -29.28 16.33 20.49
N SER A 131 -30.06 15.25 20.32
CA SER A 131 -31.45 15.42 19.80
C SER A 131 -32.64 14.84 20.57
N THR A 132 -32.49 14.11 21.68
CA THR A 132 -33.69 13.68 22.46
C THR A 132 -33.53 13.77 23.97
N SER A 133 -34.63 14.10 24.64
CA SER A 133 -34.75 14.49 26.05
C SER A 133 -34.72 13.32 27.06
N SER A 134 -34.07 12.21 26.73
CA SER A 134 -34.02 11.04 27.62
C SER A 134 -32.58 10.58 27.83
N PHE A 135 -32.30 10.34 29.10
CA PHE A 135 -31.01 10.05 29.72
C PHE A 135 -30.42 8.70 29.27
N LEU A 136 -29.08 8.61 29.23
CA LEU A 136 -28.11 7.65 28.64
C LEU A 136 -28.37 6.12 28.82
N GLY A 137 -29.58 5.62 29.06
CA GLY A 137 -29.83 4.20 29.28
C GLY A 137 -29.30 3.65 30.62
N LEU A 138 -28.41 4.39 31.29
CA LEU A 138 -27.79 4.04 32.56
C LEU A 138 -28.71 4.21 33.78
N ASN A 139 -29.96 4.65 33.58
CA ASN A 139 -30.91 4.77 34.69
C ASN A 139 -31.19 3.40 35.28
N GLY A 140 -30.93 3.23 36.58
CA GLY A 140 -31.08 1.93 37.24
C GLY A 140 -29.94 0.93 37.00
N ALA A 141 -28.87 1.30 36.30
CA ALA A 141 -27.67 0.48 36.14
C ALA A 141 -26.77 0.53 37.39
N HIS A 142 -25.94 -0.49 37.57
CA HIS A 142 -24.86 -0.54 38.56
C HIS A 142 -23.53 -0.18 37.88
N LEU A 143 -22.94 0.98 38.19
CA LEU A 143 -21.70 1.43 37.55
C LEU A 143 -20.46 1.08 38.38
N VAL A 144 -19.43 0.51 37.75
CA VAL A 144 -18.14 0.21 38.39
C VAL A 144 -16.99 0.76 37.54
N MET A 145 -16.10 1.52 38.18
CA MET A 145 -14.92 2.13 37.56
C MET A 145 -13.70 1.82 38.43
N ASP A 146 -12.61 1.26 37.90
CA ASP A 146 -11.48 0.76 38.71
C ASP A 146 -10.44 1.83 39.18
N SER A 147 -9.97 2.76 38.33
CA SER A 147 -9.08 3.90 38.62
C SER A 147 -8.82 4.76 37.36
N SER A 148 -8.89 6.10 37.52
CA SER A 148 -8.55 7.13 36.51
C SER A 148 -9.36 7.11 35.20
N TYR A 149 -10.56 7.69 35.24
CA TYR A 149 -11.46 7.73 34.08
C TYR A 149 -12.01 9.12 33.81
N GLN A 150 -12.21 9.42 32.52
CA GLN A 150 -12.95 10.57 32.02
C GLN A 150 -14.19 10.08 31.28
N ILE A 151 -15.38 10.35 31.81
CA ILE A 151 -16.64 10.11 31.12
C ILE A 151 -17.20 11.45 30.65
N PHE A 152 -17.43 11.60 29.35
CA PHE A 152 -18.05 12.78 28.78
C PHE A 152 -19.54 12.50 28.50
N VAL A 153 -20.44 13.17 29.22
CA VAL A 153 -21.89 13.02 29.03
C VAL A 153 -22.43 14.31 28.44
N HIS A 154 -23.02 14.27 27.26
CA HIS A 154 -23.79 15.40 26.73
C HIS A 154 -25.26 15.14 27.05
N SER A 155 -25.88 16.01 27.86
CA SER A 155 -27.29 15.88 28.23
C SER A 155 -27.99 17.24 28.23
N SER A 156 -29.24 17.24 27.79
CA SER A 156 -30.17 18.38 27.96
C SER A 156 -30.92 18.33 29.30
N ASN A 157 -30.80 17.25 30.07
CA ASN A 157 -31.43 17.08 31.38
C ASN A 157 -30.45 17.45 32.51
N GLU A 158 -30.98 17.98 33.61
CA GLU A 158 -30.18 18.47 34.76
C GLU A 158 -29.83 17.36 35.78
N THR A 159 -30.34 16.13 35.64
CA THR A 159 -30.13 15.05 36.64
C THR A 159 -29.97 13.64 36.05
N ILE A 160 -29.29 12.74 36.79
CA ILE A 160 -29.11 11.28 36.52
C ILE A 160 -29.56 10.45 37.72
N GLU A 161 -30.21 9.29 37.53
CA GLU A 161 -30.60 8.36 38.60
C GLU A 161 -29.83 7.02 38.52
N LEU A 162 -28.99 6.74 39.51
CA LEU A 162 -28.16 5.52 39.54
C LEU A 162 -28.60 4.55 40.64
N ALA A 163 -28.64 3.26 40.33
CA ALA A 163 -28.96 2.21 41.31
C ALA A 163 -27.82 2.02 42.31
N THR A 164 -26.58 1.88 41.83
CA THR A 164 -25.36 2.01 42.65
C THR A 164 -24.21 2.52 41.79
N TRP A 165 -23.21 3.15 42.41
CA TRP A 165 -22.03 3.62 41.70
C TRP A 165 -20.78 3.37 42.54
N GLN A 166 -19.80 2.65 41.99
CA GLN A 166 -18.51 2.39 42.59
C GLN A 166 -17.38 3.01 41.75
N VAL A 167 -16.49 3.73 42.43
CA VAL A 167 -15.28 4.33 41.85
C VAL A 167 -14.07 3.91 42.68
N GLY A 168 -13.20 3.09 42.09
CA GLY A 168 -12.15 2.38 42.79
C GLY A 168 -12.71 1.58 43.97
N SER A 169 -12.28 1.92 45.19
CA SER A 169 -12.78 1.32 46.43
C SER A 169 -13.95 2.05 47.07
N THR A 170 -14.42 3.14 46.46
CA THR A 170 -15.44 4.04 47.02
C THR A 170 -16.81 3.72 46.43
N LEU A 171 -17.78 3.38 47.27
CA LEU A 171 -19.18 3.20 46.89
C LEU A 171 -19.98 4.48 47.18
N LEU A 172 -20.60 5.04 46.14
CA LEU A 172 -21.50 6.17 46.22
C LEU A 172 -22.95 5.68 46.42
N PRO A 173 -23.78 6.39 47.19
CA PRO A 173 -25.13 5.96 47.52
C PRO A 173 -26.05 5.94 46.28
N PRO A 174 -27.10 5.09 46.24
CA PRO A 174 -28.14 5.20 45.23
C PRO A 174 -28.81 6.58 45.28
N GLY A 175 -29.16 7.15 44.13
CA GLY A 175 -29.92 8.41 44.13
C GLY A 175 -29.88 9.21 42.83
N THR A 176 -30.57 10.34 42.88
CA THR A 176 -30.59 11.35 41.81
C THR A 176 -29.44 12.34 42.01
N TYR A 177 -28.60 12.50 41.00
CA TYR A 177 -27.44 13.38 41.01
C TYR A 177 -27.64 14.57 40.07
N ASP A 178 -27.34 15.78 40.55
CA ASP A 178 -27.44 17.04 39.78
C ASP A 178 -26.15 17.29 38.99
N ILE A 179 -26.34 17.40 37.67
CA ILE A 179 -25.32 17.53 36.64
C ILE A 179 -24.67 18.93 36.64
N ASN A 180 -25.32 19.93 37.26
CA ASN A 180 -24.82 21.30 37.36
C ASN A 180 -24.02 21.59 38.63
N SER A 181 -23.79 20.59 39.50
CA SER A 181 -23.09 20.79 40.77
C SER A 181 -21.57 20.64 40.62
N ALA A 182 -20.78 21.59 41.16
CA ALA A 182 -19.35 21.70 40.85
C ALA A 182 -18.43 20.55 41.34
N SER A 183 -18.92 19.64 42.19
CA SER A 183 -18.19 18.41 42.56
C SER A 183 -18.99 17.52 43.51
N ILE A 184 -18.77 16.21 43.43
CA ILE A 184 -19.21 15.23 44.44
C ILE A 184 -18.00 14.38 44.82
N GLY A 185 -17.58 14.41 46.09
CA GLY A 185 -16.42 13.63 46.55
C GLY A 185 -15.71 14.18 47.80
N ASP A 186 -14.73 13.43 48.30
CA ASP A 186 -13.83 13.85 49.39
C ASP A 186 -12.46 14.33 48.85
N ALA A 187 -11.56 14.76 49.74
CA ALA A 187 -10.26 15.33 49.35
C ALA A 187 -9.31 14.35 48.61
N ASN A 188 -9.64 13.05 48.53
CA ASN A 188 -8.84 12.03 47.86
C ASN A 188 -9.50 11.46 46.60
N PHE A 189 -10.80 11.73 46.40
CA PHE A 189 -11.59 11.32 45.24
C PHE A 189 -12.65 12.39 44.95
N GLY A 190 -12.47 13.16 43.89
CA GLY A 190 -13.47 14.14 43.45
C GLY A 190 -14.02 13.75 42.07
N VAL A 191 -15.33 13.66 41.95
CA VAL A 191 -16.03 13.73 40.65
C VAL A 191 -16.26 15.20 40.35
N ILE A 192 -15.65 15.72 39.30
CA ILE A 192 -15.85 17.10 38.83
C ILE A 192 -16.91 17.08 37.75
N PHE A 193 -17.93 17.93 37.86
CA PHE A 193 -18.87 18.22 36.77
C PHE A 193 -18.55 19.62 36.24
N SER A 194 -18.11 19.74 34.98
CA SER A 194 -17.82 21.03 34.34
C SER A 194 -18.90 21.36 33.30
N ASN A 195 -19.58 22.50 33.42
CA ASN A 195 -20.54 22.96 32.41
C ASN A 195 -19.88 24.02 31.51
N GLY A 196 -19.29 23.57 30.41
CA GLY A 196 -18.77 24.40 29.32
C GLY A 196 -19.75 24.41 28.14
N GLY A 197 -20.99 24.86 28.37
CA GLY A 197 -21.90 25.21 27.27
C GLY A 197 -22.78 24.11 26.66
N SER A 198 -22.76 22.86 27.16
CA SER A 198 -23.73 21.73 26.95
C SER A 198 -23.12 20.34 27.26
N THR A 199 -21.87 20.29 27.72
CA THR A 199 -21.12 19.06 28.01
C THR A 199 -20.93 18.88 29.51
N MET A 200 -21.14 17.67 30.02
CA MET A 200 -20.66 17.20 31.32
C MET A 200 -19.37 16.39 31.11
N SER A 201 -18.34 16.65 31.91
CA SER A 201 -17.22 15.73 32.11
C SER A 201 -17.32 15.13 33.52
N ILE A 202 -16.87 13.89 33.71
CA ILE A 202 -16.72 13.22 35.02
C ILE A 202 -15.27 12.73 35.06
N THR A 203 -14.44 13.36 35.89
CA THR A 203 -13.03 12.96 36.08
C THR A 203 -12.86 12.39 37.48
N VAL A 204 -12.22 11.23 37.61
CA VAL A 204 -11.85 10.62 38.90
C VAL A 204 -10.34 10.76 39.12
N ALA A 205 -9.93 11.56 40.10
CA ALA A 205 -8.53 11.65 40.51
C ALA A 205 -8.27 10.76 41.74
N SER A 206 -7.42 9.74 41.60
CA SER A 206 -6.80 9.07 42.74
C SER A 206 -5.30 9.41 42.81
N GLN A 207 -4.80 9.59 44.02
CA GLN A 207 -3.44 10.04 44.36
C GLN A 207 -2.32 9.52 43.42
N ALA A 208 -1.52 10.46 42.93
CA ALA A 208 -0.12 10.30 42.52
C ALA A 208 0.20 9.08 41.63
N MET A 209 -0.27 9.08 40.39
CA MET A 209 0.40 8.41 39.27
C MET A 209 0.28 9.27 38.02
N THR A 210 1.38 9.94 37.71
CA THR A 210 1.70 10.63 36.46
C THR A 210 1.86 9.58 35.36
N TYR A 211 0.84 9.41 34.52
CA TYR A 211 0.87 8.80 33.17
C TYR A 211 -0.30 9.47 32.43
N ILE A 212 -0.10 10.56 31.68
CA ILE A 212 0.48 10.62 30.33
C ILE A 212 -0.33 9.72 29.37
N TYR A 213 -1.35 10.33 28.77
CA TYR A 213 -1.55 10.24 27.32
C TYR A 213 -1.54 11.71 26.85
N ASP A 214 -0.50 12.04 26.08
CA ASP A 214 0.22 13.31 25.98
C ASP A 214 -0.56 14.64 26.14
N GLY A 215 -0.46 15.23 27.33
CA GLY A 215 0.37 16.44 27.44
C GLY A 215 -0.20 17.84 27.14
N PHE A 216 -1.52 18.08 27.11
CA PHE A 216 -2.02 19.46 26.89
C PHE A 216 -2.91 20.04 27.99
N TYR A 217 -2.44 21.15 28.56
CA TYR A 217 -3.30 22.24 29.02
C TYR A 217 -3.31 23.30 27.90
N LEU A 218 -4.49 23.82 27.54
CA LEU A 218 -4.54 25.08 26.79
C LEU A 218 -4.00 26.21 27.69
N PRO A 219 -3.14 27.10 27.17
CA PRO A 219 -2.56 28.16 27.99
C PRO A 219 -3.68 29.06 28.52
N GLY A 220 -3.66 29.30 29.84
CA GLY A 220 -4.47 30.35 30.44
C GLY A 220 -3.91 31.73 30.07
N VAL A 221 -4.78 32.72 29.90
CA VAL A 221 -4.34 34.11 29.72
C VAL A 221 -3.98 34.66 31.09
N TRP A 222 -2.75 35.15 31.24
CA TRP A 222 -2.37 35.98 32.38
C TRP A 222 -2.93 37.39 32.14
N ASP A 223 -3.79 37.87 33.04
CA ASP A 223 -4.20 39.27 32.99
C ASP A 223 -3.04 40.19 33.39
N ALA A 224 -3.18 41.49 33.15
CA ALA A 224 -2.18 42.50 33.53
C ALA A 224 -1.94 42.62 35.06
N ALA A 225 -2.61 41.79 35.88
CA ALA A 225 -2.50 41.72 37.32
C ALA A 225 -1.95 40.36 37.83
N ASP A 226 -1.36 39.53 36.95
CA ASP A 226 -0.80 38.21 37.25
C ASP A 226 -1.82 37.22 37.87
N ASN A 227 -3.10 37.27 37.45
CA ASN A 227 -4.06 36.21 37.81
C ASN A 227 -4.22 35.19 36.68
N TRP A 228 -4.16 33.91 37.05
CA TRP A 228 -4.34 32.78 36.13
C TRP A 228 -5.84 32.51 35.87
N ALA A 229 -6.26 32.55 34.60
CA ALA A 229 -7.59 32.14 34.15
C ALA A 229 -7.46 31.07 33.03
N PRO A 230 -8.05 29.87 33.20
CA PRO A 230 -7.99 28.85 32.15
C PRO A 230 -8.78 29.30 30.92
N VAL A 231 -8.16 29.19 29.74
CA VAL A 231 -8.91 29.19 28.47
C VAL A 231 -9.66 27.86 28.44
N GLY A 232 -10.98 27.91 28.35
CA GLY A 232 -11.82 26.71 28.37
C GLY A 232 -11.40 25.73 27.27
N VAL A 233 -11.46 24.43 27.55
CA VAL A 233 -11.30 23.38 26.54
C VAL A 233 -12.40 23.58 25.50
N PRO A 234 -12.08 23.88 24.22
CA PRO A 234 -13.07 24.13 23.20
C PRO A 234 -13.96 22.90 23.02
N GLY A 235 -15.28 23.11 23.12
CA GLY A 235 -16.40 22.27 22.72
C GLY A 235 -16.36 21.87 21.24
N SER A 236 -17.11 20.82 20.85
CA SER A 236 -17.15 20.41 19.44
C SER A 236 -17.80 21.53 18.62
N GLY A 237 -17.01 22.22 17.79
CA GLY A 237 -17.47 23.38 17.03
C GLY A 237 -17.11 24.74 17.64
N ASP A 238 -16.22 24.81 18.63
CA ASP A 238 -15.76 26.06 19.24
C ASP A 238 -14.67 26.76 18.39
N THR A 239 -14.73 28.09 18.36
CA THR A 239 -13.75 28.98 17.71
C THR A 239 -12.75 29.49 18.74
N ILE A 240 -11.44 29.36 18.49
CA ILE A 240 -10.43 30.04 19.33
C ILE A 240 -10.38 31.50 18.88
N GLN A 241 -10.99 32.39 19.66
CA GLN A 241 -10.91 33.84 19.47
C GLN A 241 -10.05 34.44 20.59
N SER A 242 -8.86 34.93 20.24
CA SER A 242 -8.04 35.77 21.11
C SER A 242 -8.15 37.23 20.67
N SER A 243 -7.65 38.15 21.51
CA SER A 243 -7.51 39.59 21.17
C SER A 243 -6.05 40.05 21.22
N THR A 244 -5.13 39.09 21.27
CA THR A 244 -3.67 39.22 21.43
C THR A 244 -2.98 38.00 20.82
N ASP A 245 -1.76 38.17 20.31
CA ASP A 245 -0.93 37.08 19.79
C ASP A 245 -0.87 35.89 20.77
N VAL A 246 -1.08 34.68 20.25
CA VAL A 246 -1.14 33.45 21.04
C VAL A 246 0.13 32.64 20.82
N THR A 247 0.88 32.38 21.90
CA THR A 247 2.05 31.49 21.90
C THR A 247 1.74 30.24 22.70
N PHE A 248 1.87 29.06 22.08
CA PHE A 248 1.70 27.77 22.75
C PHE A 248 2.98 27.41 23.52
N THR A 249 2.89 27.19 24.83
CA THR A 249 4.03 26.83 25.71
C THR A 249 3.58 25.86 26.81
N ASP A 250 4.43 24.89 27.20
CA ASP A 250 4.19 24.03 28.38
C ASP A 250 4.32 24.80 29.70
N PHE A 251 3.68 24.30 30.76
CA PHE A 251 3.67 24.83 32.13
C PHE A 251 5.08 24.98 32.74
N ASP A 252 6.06 24.22 32.24
CA ASP A 252 7.45 24.23 32.73
C ASP A 252 8.42 25.05 31.85
N GLY A 253 7.96 25.74 30.81
CA GLY A 253 8.85 26.47 29.88
C GLY A 253 9.82 25.55 29.12
N GLN A 254 9.42 24.29 28.93
CA GLN A 254 10.03 23.31 28.05
C GLN A 254 9.05 23.00 26.89
N ALA A 255 9.55 22.40 25.81
CA ALA A 255 8.79 22.19 24.57
C ALA A 255 7.54 21.30 24.77
N ALA A 256 6.36 21.82 24.41
CA ALA A 256 5.15 21.03 24.15
C ALA A 256 4.47 21.62 22.91
N GLY A 257 4.55 20.91 21.78
CA GLY A 257 4.27 21.45 20.44
C GLY A 257 3.20 20.74 19.63
N ILE A 258 2.20 20.15 20.29
CA ILE A 258 1.18 19.32 19.62
C ILE A 258 -0.22 19.88 19.93
N ILE A 259 -0.98 20.33 18.94
CA ILE A 259 -2.42 20.59 19.08
C ILE A 259 -3.15 19.32 18.64
N ASP A 260 -3.45 18.41 19.56
CA ASP A 260 -4.10 17.12 19.26
C ASP A 260 -5.62 17.18 19.51
N MET A 261 -6.41 17.31 18.45
CA MET A 261 -7.88 17.40 18.49
C MET A 261 -8.56 16.55 17.39
N PRO A 262 -8.26 15.24 17.26
CA PRO A 262 -8.46 14.43 16.05
C PRO A 262 -9.95 14.20 15.69
N ASP A 263 -10.83 14.47 16.65
CA ASP A 263 -12.29 14.30 16.59
C ASP A 263 -13.08 15.63 16.55
N TRP A 264 -12.39 16.77 16.40
CA TRP A 264 -12.95 18.11 16.61
C TRP A 264 -12.70 19.05 15.43
N TRP A 265 -13.49 20.11 15.38
CA TRP A 265 -13.27 21.22 14.46
C TRP A 265 -12.42 22.27 15.15
N LEU A 266 -11.22 22.54 14.62
CA LEU A 266 -10.35 23.62 15.05
C LEU A 266 -10.56 24.80 14.10
N THR A 267 -10.87 25.98 14.65
CA THR A 267 -11.00 27.21 13.85
C THR A 267 -10.13 28.32 14.47
N PHE A 268 -9.15 28.77 13.69
CA PHE A 268 -8.44 30.02 13.88
C PHE A 268 -9.18 31.10 13.07
N ASP A 269 -9.70 32.12 13.74
CA ASP A 269 -10.52 33.16 13.12
C ASP A 269 -10.29 34.49 13.85
N ALA A 270 -9.18 35.15 13.50
CA ALA A 270 -8.77 36.45 14.01
C ALA A 270 -7.61 37.00 13.15
N LEU A 271 -7.54 38.34 12.97
CA LEU A 271 -6.41 39.09 12.37
C LEU A 271 -5.14 39.01 13.24
N GLU A 272 -4.71 37.81 13.57
CA GLU A 272 -3.71 37.52 14.60
C GLU A 272 -2.64 36.55 14.09
N THR A 273 -1.46 36.68 14.69
CA THR A 273 -0.33 35.79 14.46
C THR A 273 -0.31 34.72 15.54
N PHE A 274 -0.34 33.46 15.12
CA PHE A 274 -0.14 32.28 15.95
C PHE A 274 1.28 31.78 15.70
N THR A 275 2.15 32.00 16.68
CA THR A 275 3.55 31.58 16.59
C THR A 275 3.74 30.23 17.26
N MET A 276 4.21 29.27 16.48
CA MET A 276 4.60 27.92 16.86
C MET A 276 6.13 27.83 16.95
N ASP A 277 6.68 28.39 18.03
CA ASP A 277 8.14 28.53 18.24
C ASP A 277 8.68 27.58 19.33
N ASN A 278 9.94 27.14 19.18
CA ASN A 278 10.71 26.34 20.16
C ASN A 278 10.08 24.98 20.53
N LEU A 279 9.52 24.26 19.57
CA LEU A 279 8.69 23.09 19.82
C LEU A 279 9.44 21.74 19.88
N GLY A 280 10.77 21.74 19.74
CA GLY A 280 11.48 20.50 19.43
C GLY A 280 11.12 20.03 18.02
N ASN A 281 11.80 19.02 17.50
CA ASN A 281 11.94 18.76 16.06
C ASN A 281 10.67 18.73 15.17
N ASP A 282 9.44 18.75 15.69
CA ASP A 282 8.22 18.72 14.89
C ASP A 282 7.03 19.39 15.61
N ALA A 283 6.57 20.55 15.16
CA ALA A 283 5.29 21.11 15.57
C ALA A 283 4.15 20.31 14.92
N VAL A 284 3.06 20.02 15.64
CA VAL A 284 1.95 19.19 15.11
C VAL A 284 0.58 19.85 15.36
N ILE A 285 -0.28 19.88 14.34
CA ILE A 285 -1.72 20.17 14.45
C ILE A 285 -2.47 18.92 13.98
N ASP A 286 -3.23 18.25 14.84
CA ASP A 286 -4.13 17.14 14.50
C ASP A 286 -5.60 17.57 14.71
N SER A 287 -6.46 17.43 13.70
CA SER A 287 -7.90 17.75 13.83
C SER A 287 -8.81 16.97 12.88
N GLU A 288 -10.12 16.89 13.16
CA GLU A 288 -11.08 16.40 12.15
C GLU A 288 -11.23 17.44 11.03
N VAL A 289 -11.47 18.69 11.42
CA VAL A 289 -11.60 19.82 10.49
C VAL A 289 -10.77 20.99 10.99
N LEU A 290 -9.84 21.47 10.18
CA LEU A 290 -9.09 22.70 10.46
C LEU A 290 -9.66 23.85 9.64
N ARG A 291 -9.83 25.02 10.24
CA ARG A 291 -10.18 26.25 9.53
C ARG A 291 -9.26 27.39 9.96
N THR A 292 -8.75 28.14 9.00
CA THR A 292 -7.98 29.37 9.23
C THR A 292 -8.62 30.51 8.44
N TYR A 293 -9.01 31.57 9.14
CA TYR A 293 -9.64 32.76 8.59
C TYR A 293 -8.88 33.99 9.08
N ASP A 294 -8.37 34.80 8.14
CA ASP A 294 -7.63 36.03 8.43
C ASP A 294 -6.41 35.83 9.37
N THR A 295 -5.79 34.65 9.32
CA THR A 295 -4.80 34.15 10.29
C THR A 295 -3.37 34.19 9.75
N GLU A 296 -2.37 34.49 10.58
CA GLU A 296 -0.96 34.18 10.29
C GLU A 296 -0.48 33.02 11.17
N LEU A 297 0.06 31.96 10.58
CA LEU A 297 0.71 30.84 11.26
C LEU A 297 2.23 30.96 11.04
N GLN A 298 2.98 31.24 12.10
CA GLN A 298 4.44 31.32 12.08
C GLN A 298 5.06 30.08 12.70
N PHE A 299 6.09 29.52 12.08
CA PHE A 299 6.85 28.38 12.63
C PHE A 299 8.35 28.55 12.36
N THR A 300 9.20 28.04 13.26
CA THR A 300 10.67 28.23 13.18
C THR A 300 11.46 26.96 12.80
N ASP A 301 10.88 25.78 12.98
CA ASP A 301 11.44 24.48 12.58
C ASP A 301 10.51 23.79 11.57
N ASP A 302 10.08 22.55 11.78
CA ASP A 302 9.09 21.86 10.93
C ASP A 302 7.67 21.97 11.52
N LEU A 303 6.66 22.12 10.65
CA LEU A 303 5.23 22.15 11.01
C LEU A 303 4.45 21.05 10.28
N ASN A 304 3.87 20.13 11.03
CA ASN A 304 3.06 19.03 10.53
C ASN A 304 1.57 19.26 10.83
N ILE A 305 0.73 19.32 9.79
CA ILE A 305 -0.72 19.51 9.89
C ILE A 305 -1.42 18.21 9.45
N TYR A 306 -1.99 17.47 10.38
CA TYR A 306 -2.83 16.30 10.16
C TYR A 306 -4.31 16.68 10.31
N VAL A 307 -5.10 16.47 9.26
CA VAL A 307 -6.53 16.80 9.27
C VAL A 307 -7.33 15.64 8.69
N SER A 308 -8.10 14.92 9.50
CA SER A 308 -8.71 13.67 9.05
C SER A 308 -9.87 13.85 8.05
N ARG A 309 -10.47 15.05 7.94
CA ARG A 309 -11.62 15.30 7.05
C ARG A 309 -11.56 16.55 6.18
N GLU A 310 -11.23 17.73 6.68
CA GLU A 310 -11.24 18.96 5.85
C GLU A 310 -10.37 20.07 6.44
N PHE A 311 -9.43 20.61 5.67
CA PHE A 311 -8.73 21.85 6.02
C PHE A 311 -9.29 23.00 5.17
N ASN A 312 -9.66 24.15 5.74
CA ASN A 312 -10.13 25.33 5.02
C ASN A 312 -9.28 26.55 5.38
N SER A 313 -8.54 27.10 4.43
CA SER A 313 -7.73 28.31 4.65
C SER A 313 -8.24 29.47 3.82
N THR A 314 -8.43 30.65 4.41
CA THR A 314 -8.80 31.88 3.68
C THR A 314 -8.14 33.08 4.35
N ASN A 315 -7.53 33.95 3.54
CA ASN A 315 -6.67 35.06 4.00
C ASN A 315 -5.66 34.56 5.04
N THR A 316 -5.02 33.42 4.77
CA THR A 316 -4.10 32.76 5.70
C THR A 316 -2.66 32.94 5.22
N LEU A 317 -1.79 33.47 6.06
CA LEU A 317 -0.35 33.51 5.82
C LEU A 317 0.30 32.40 6.63
N ILE A 318 1.02 31.48 6.01
CA ILE A 318 1.82 30.46 6.71
C ILE A 318 3.29 30.75 6.40
N THR A 319 4.08 31.10 7.41
CA THR A 319 5.46 31.57 7.27
C THR A 319 6.40 30.76 8.16
N GLY A 320 7.51 30.28 7.62
CA GLY A 320 8.53 29.60 8.41
C GLY A 320 9.75 29.14 7.64
N ASP A 321 10.86 28.93 8.36
CA ASP A 321 12.17 28.62 7.78
C ASP A 321 12.40 27.09 7.58
N GLY A 322 11.39 26.24 7.78
CA GLY A 322 11.50 24.78 7.67
C GLY A 322 10.41 24.12 6.82
N THR A 323 10.16 22.82 7.06
CA THR A 323 9.22 22.01 6.27
C THR A 323 7.81 22.16 6.80
N LEU A 324 6.88 22.61 5.95
CA LEU A 324 5.45 22.53 6.18
C LEU A 324 4.91 21.23 5.57
N THR A 325 4.58 20.25 6.41
CA THR A 325 3.90 19.01 6.00
C THR A 325 2.41 19.15 6.22
N VAL A 326 1.60 18.91 5.19
CA VAL A 326 0.13 18.93 5.30
C VAL A 326 -0.43 17.59 4.85
N THR A 327 -1.18 16.91 5.72
CA THR A 327 -1.87 15.64 5.51
C THR A 327 -3.37 15.83 5.71
N VAL A 328 -4.20 15.72 4.66
CA VAL A 328 -5.66 15.92 4.78
C VAL A 328 -6.46 14.74 4.21
N GLY A 329 -7.31 14.13 5.03
CA GLY A 329 -8.26 13.10 4.63
C GLY A 329 -9.61 13.66 4.14
N GLY A 330 -10.54 12.77 3.78
CA GLY A 330 -11.94 13.11 3.51
C GLY A 330 -12.19 14.06 2.32
N PHE A 331 -12.58 15.30 2.61
CA PHE A 331 -12.93 16.36 1.64
C PHE A 331 -11.72 17.18 1.18
N GLY A 332 -10.55 16.98 1.79
CA GLY A 332 -9.28 17.59 1.40
C GLY A 332 -9.08 19.03 1.87
N TRP A 333 -8.05 19.70 1.35
CA TRP A 333 -7.68 21.07 1.68
C TRP A 333 -8.36 22.06 0.73
N LYS A 334 -9.29 22.85 1.26
CA LYS A 334 -9.94 23.97 0.58
C LYS A 334 -9.16 25.25 0.77
N VAL A 335 -8.51 25.71 -0.29
CA VAL A 335 -7.76 26.97 -0.30
C VAL A 335 -8.65 28.09 -0.85
N GLY A 336 -8.98 29.04 0.00
CA GLY A 336 -9.65 30.30 -0.31
C GLY A 336 -8.67 31.43 -0.63
N ASN A 337 -9.23 32.63 -0.89
CA ASN A 337 -8.49 33.81 -1.34
C ASN A 337 -7.31 34.18 -0.42
N ASN A 338 -6.23 34.71 -1.02
CA ASN A 338 -5.06 35.25 -0.33
C ASN A 338 -4.45 34.30 0.72
N THR A 339 -4.48 33.00 0.46
CA THR A 339 -3.63 32.07 1.22
C THR A 339 -2.21 32.17 0.64
N ILE A 340 -1.21 32.44 1.48
CA ILE A 340 0.21 32.56 1.08
C ILE A 340 1.00 31.57 1.93
N ILE A 341 1.88 30.80 1.29
CA ILE A 341 2.80 29.89 1.98
C ILE A 341 4.21 30.37 1.65
N ASP A 342 4.91 30.85 2.67
CA ASP A 342 6.30 31.29 2.61
C ASP A 342 7.11 30.35 3.50
N ALA A 343 7.42 29.17 2.94
CA ALA A 343 8.16 28.09 3.59
C ALA A 343 9.29 27.59 2.69
N ASP A 344 10.36 27.05 3.28
CA ASP A 344 11.45 26.44 2.52
C ASP A 344 10.95 25.23 1.71
N ILE A 345 10.17 24.37 2.36
CA ILE A 345 9.60 23.14 1.78
C ILE A 345 8.11 23.03 2.14
N LEU A 346 7.26 22.74 1.16
CA LEU A 346 5.88 22.31 1.33
C LEU A 346 5.77 20.83 0.94
N ASP A 347 5.55 19.96 1.92
CA ASP A 347 5.31 18.52 1.71
C ASP A 347 3.80 18.21 1.75
N VAL A 348 3.27 17.81 0.61
CA VAL A 348 1.90 17.28 0.47
C VAL A 348 1.97 15.79 0.13
N SER A 349 2.31 14.97 1.12
CA SER A 349 2.38 13.50 1.00
C SER A 349 1.10 12.81 1.52
N GLY A 350 0.60 11.82 0.76
CA GLY A 350 -0.66 11.09 1.06
C GLY A 350 -1.79 11.35 0.04
N THR A 351 -3.00 10.80 0.30
CA THR A 351 -4.17 11.03 -0.58
C THR A 351 -4.69 12.45 -0.40
N HIS A 352 -4.33 13.34 -1.32
CA HIS A 352 -4.65 14.77 -1.23
C HIS A 352 -5.74 15.18 -2.21
N TYR A 353 -6.67 16.00 -1.73
CA TYR A 353 -7.62 16.74 -2.58
C TYR A 353 -7.51 18.23 -2.27
N ILE A 354 -6.64 18.95 -2.98
CA ILE A 354 -6.65 20.42 -2.86
C ILE A 354 -7.81 20.95 -3.70
N ARG A 355 -8.86 21.46 -3.06
CA ARG A 355 -10.02 22.08 -3.71
C ARG A 355 -9.99 23.58 -3.56
N SER A 356 -9.40 24.27 -4.53
CA SER A 356 -9.52 25.73 -4.56
C SER A 356 -10.88 26.15 -5.12
N SER A 357 -11.49 27.17 -4.52
CA SER A 357 -12.69 27.85 -5.05
C SER A 357 -12.38 29.11 -5.85
N ILE A 358 -11.14 29.66 -5.75
CA ILE A 358 -10.79 30.97 -6.35
C ILE A 358 -9.30 31.09 -6.77
N SER A 359 -8.33 30.62 -5.97
CA SER A 359 -6.90 30.58 -6.31
C SER A 359 -6.13 29.50 -5.54
N LEU A 360 -5.04 28.99 -6.09
CA LEU A 360 -4.04 28.22 -5.32
C LEU A 360 -3.22 29.18 -4.42
N PRO A 361 -2.55 28.69 -3.37
CA PRO A 361 -1.68 29.55 -2.55
C PRO A 361 -0.49 30.06 -3.36
N ASP A 362 0.02 31.25 -3.06
CA ASP A 362 1.27 31.74 -3.68
C ASP A 362 2.46 30.93 -3.14
N LEU A 363 3.28 30.38 -4.04
CA LEU A 363 4.40 29.46 -3.75
C LEU A 363 5.70 29.90 -4.43
N GLU A 364 5.85 31.19 -4.76
CA GLU A 364 7.08 31.71 -5.38
C GLU A 364 8.32 31.36 -4.53
N GLY A 365 9.27 30.62 -5.09
CA GLY A 365 10.50 30.20 -4.40
C GLY A 365 10.36 28.98 -3.46
N VAL A 366 9.15 28.46 -3.25
CA VAL A 366 8.89 27.30 -2.37
C VAL A 366 9.24 25.99 -3.08
N THR A 367 9.87 25.05 -2.37
CA THR A 367 10.03 23.66 -2.85
C THR A 367 8.83 22.81 -2.48
N VAL A 368 8.04 22.38 -3.48
CA VAL A 368 6.84 21.57 -3.26
C VAL A 368 7.15 20.10 -3.52
N LEU A 369 6.97 19.26 -2.51
CA LEU A 369 7.10 17.80 -2.60
C LEU A 369 5.71 17.18 -2.77
N PHE A 370 5.50 16.46 -3.87
CA PHE A 370 4.28 15.67 -4.09
C PHE A 370 4.54 14.21 -3.79
N GLY A 371 3.80 13.67 -2.81
CA GLY A 371 3.79 12.23 -2.53
C GLY A 371 2.72 11.45 -3.30
N SER A 372 2.73 10.14 -3.10
CA SER A 372 1.80 9.19 -3.73
C SER A 372 0.31 9.56 -3.62
N TYR A 373 -0.41 9.57 -4.75
CA TYR A 373 -1.85 9.89 -4.89
C TYR A 373 -2.28 11.34 -4.60
N THR A 374 -1.43 12.34 -4.90
CA THR A 374 -1.83 13.75 -4.79
C THR A 374 -2.72 14.21 -5.96
N GLN A 375 -3.97 14.61 -5.67
CA GLN A 375 -4.86 15.26 -6.63
C GLN A 375 -5.07 16.73 -6.28
N ILE A 376 -4.61 17.63 -7.15
CA ILE A 376 -5.02 19.04 -7.11
C ILE A 376 -6.26 19.16 -7.98
N LYS A 377 -7.35 19.75 -7.47
CA LYS A 377 -8.57 19.99 -8.25
C LYS A 377 -9.03 21.44 -8.04
N ALA A 378 -8.79 22.31 -9.02
CA ALA A 378 -9.38 23.64 -9.02
C ALA A 378 -10.81 23.56 -9.58
N ASP A 379 -11.79 23.50 -8.69
CA ASP A 379 -13.19 23.60 -9.08
C ASP A 379 -13.50 25.10 -9.30
N TRP A 380 -13.99 25.44 -10.50
CA TRP A 380 -14.65 26.71 -10.90
C TRP A 380 -13.86 27.70 -11.80
N PRO A 381 -14.52 28.23 -12.86
CA PRO A 381 -13.91 29.18 -13.78
C PRO A 381 -14.09 30.63 -13.28
N SER A 382 -13.12 31.18 -12.54
CA SER A 382 -13.01 32.64 -12.43
C SER A 382 -11.58 33.10 -12.15
N SER A 383 -10.86 33.44 -13.22
CA SER A 383 -9.90 34.55 -13.35
C SER A 383 -8.74 34.74 -12.35
N SER A 384 -8.36 33.77 -11.52
CA SER A 384 -7.23 33.97 -10.60
C SER A 384 -6.22 32.83 -10.56
N PHE A 385 -4.97 33.27 -10.74
CA PHE A 385 -3.65 32.69 -10.53
C PHE A 385 -3.56 31.20 -10.14
N LEU A 386 -2.83 30.46 -10.98
CA LEU A 386 -2.20 29.22 -10.57
C LEU A 386 -0.98 29.59 -9.71
N GLY A 387 -1.07 29.32 -8.42
CA GLY A 387 -0.04 29.57 -7.42
C GLY A 387 1.22 28.70 -7.53
N LEU A 388 1.43 28.00 -8.66
CA LEU A 388 2.67 27.28 -8.94
C LEU A 388 3.72 28.16 -9.64
N ASN A 389 3.39 29.42 -9.92
CA ASN A 389 4.28 30.29 -10.69
C ASN A 389 5.56 30.59 -9.89
N GLY A 390 6.72 30.24 -10.44
CA GLY A 390 8.00 30.42 -9.75
C GLY A 390 8.32 29.41 -8.63
N ALA A 391 7.50 28.36 -8.47
CA ALA A 391 7.78 27.28 -7.51
C ALA A 391 8.85 26.30 -8.03
N HIS A 392 9.47 25.57 -7.10
CA HIS A 392 10.32 24.41 -7.37
C HIS A 392 9.52 23.11 -7.13
N LEU A 393 9.25 22.31 -8.16
CA LEU A 393 8.42 21.09 -8.00
C LEU A 393 9.27 19.82 -7.91
N VAL A 394 8.95 18.93 -6.98
CA VAL A 394 9.57 17.61 -6.83
C VAL A 394 8.48 16.56 -6.72
N MET A 395 8.49 15.57 -7.61
CA MET A 395 7.53 14.45 -7.61
C MET A 395 8.29 13.15 -7.40
N ASP A 396 7.83 12.27 -6.50
CA ASP A 396 8.53 11.02 -6.16
C ASP A 396 8.37 9.91 -7.22
N SER A 397 7.19 9.81 -7.85
CA SER A 397 6.81 8.79 -8.83
C SER A 397 5.47 9.14 -9.52
N SER A 398 4.74 8.14 -9.99
CA SER A 398 3.90 8.20 -11.18
C SER A 398 2.46 8.60 -10.94
N TYR A 399 2.14 9.90 -11.03
CA TYR A 399 0.80 10.39 -10.65
C TYR A 399 0.22 11.48 -11.54
N GLN A 400 -1.12 11.51 -11.54
CA GLN A 400 -1.99 12.46 -12.23
C GLN A 400 -2.15 13.76 -11.44
N ILE A 401 -1.44 14.81 -11.83
CA ILE A 401 -1.75 16.17 -11.35
C ILE A 401 -2.83 16.77 -12.26
N PHE A 402 -4.03 16.99 -11.71
CA PHE A 402 -5.19 17.56 -12.42
C PHE A 402 -5.26 19.09 -12.32
N VAL A 403 -4.41 19.82 -13.03
CA VAL A 403 -4.48 21.30 -13.00
C VAL A 403 -5.63 21.80 -13.87
N HIS A 404 -6.68 22.34 -13.26
CA HIS A 404 -7.72 23.08 -13.98
C HIS A 404 -7.35 24.56 -14.02
N SER A 405 -7.10 25.10 -15.22
CA SER A 405 -6.70 26.50 -15.43
C SER A 405 -7.57 27.20 -16.46
N SER A 406 -7.90 28.48 -16.22
CA SER A 406 -8.44 29.38 -17.24
C SER A 406 -7.36 30.12 -18.04
N TYR A 407 -6.08 29.92 -17.73
CA TYR A 407 -4.93 30.54 -18.41
C TYR A 407 -4.27 29.58 -19.40
N GLU A 408 -3.65 30.14 -20.45
CA GLU A 408 -2.99 29.37 -21.50
C GLU A 408 -1.57 28.90 -21.10
N THR A 409 -0.95 29.46 -20.06
CA THR A 409 0.45 29.14 -19.70
C THR A 409 0.71 29.06 -18.18
N ILE A 410 1.74 28.31 -17.77
CA ILE A 410 2.32 28.26 -16.41
C ILE A 410 3.84 28.49 -16.51
N GLU A 411 4.46 29.17 -15.55
CA GLU A 411 5.93 29.35 -15.50
C GLU A 411 6.52 28.69 -14.25
N LEU A 412 7.49 27.78 -14.44
CA LEU A 412 8.12 27.00 -13.37
C LEU A 412 9.58 27.41 -13.21
N ALA A 413 10.02 27.68 -11.97
CA ALA A 413 11.40 28.05 -11.67
C ALA A 413 12.37 26.86 -11.82
N SER A 414 11.95 25.69 -11.34
CA SER A 414 12.52 24.39 -11.70
C SER A 414 11.52 23.28 -11.38
N TRP A 415 11.73 22.09 -11.94
CA TRP A 415 10.97 20.92 -11.52
C TRP A 415 11.71 19.63 -11.85
N LYS A 416 11.48 18.60 -11.04
CA LYS A 416 12.02 17.25 -11.24
C LYS A 416 10.97 16.19 -10.94
N VAL A 417 11.10 15.05 -11.62
CA VAL A 417 10.28 13.85 -11.43
C VAL A 417 11.22 12.69 -11.12
N GLY A 418 11.03 12.03 -9.99
CA GLY A 418 12.01 11.11 -9.42
C GLY A 418 13.38 11.80 -9.33
N ASN A 419 14.36 11.25 -10.04
CA ASN A 419 15.71 11.79 -10.15
C ASN A 419 15.95 12.62 -11.43
N THR A 420 14.93 12.86 -12.25
CA THR A 420 15.05 13.52 -13.56
C THR A 420 14.69 15.00 -13.47
N ASP A 421 15.68 15.87 -13.71
CA ASP A 421 15.46 17.32 -13.84
C ASP A 421 14.79 17.67 -15.17
N LEU A 422 13.74 18.49 -15.12
CA LEU A 422 13.01 18.97 -16.28
C LEU A 422 13.32 20.46 -16.55
N PRO A 423 13.20 20.95 -17.81
CA PRO A 423 13.54 22.33 -18.13
C PRO A 423 12.74 23.33 -17.31
N SER A 424 13.35 24.44 -16.89
CA SER A 424 12.58 25.57 -16.35
C SER A 424 11.99 26.41 -17.48
N GLY A 425 10.95 27.18 -17.19
CA GLY A 425 10.36 28.14 -18.13
C GLY A 425 8.84 28.07 -18.25
N THR A 426 8.33 28.68 -19.32
CA THR A 426 6.89 28.82 -19.58
C THR A 426 6.34 27.65 -20.40
N TYR A 427 5.30 27.01 -19.88
CA TYR A 427 4.61 25.85 -20.43
C TYR A 427 3.22 26.23 -20.91
N ASP A 428 2.87 25.90 -22.16
CA ASP A 428 1.53 26.11 -22.72
C ASP A 428 0.61 24.95 -22.36
N VAL A 429 -0.44 25.22 -21.57
CA VAL A 429 -1.39 24.22 -21.07
C VAL A 429 -2.36 23.71 -22.14
N ASN A 430 -2.31 24.24 -23.36
CA ASN A 430 -3.09 23.81 -24.51
C ASN A 430 -2.24 23.11 -25.60
N SER A 431 -0.93 22.97 -25.40
CA SER A 431 -0.02 22.35 -26.37
C SER A 431 -0.13 20.82 -26.37
N ALA A 432 0.18 20.14 -27.49
CA ALA A 432 0.33 18.69 -27.47
C ALA A 432 1.55 18.30 -26.62
N ALA A 433 1.51 17.10 -26.04
CA ALA A 433 2.37 16.63 -24.97
C ALA A 433 3.84 17.12 -25.01
N ILE A 434 4.38 17.49 -23.84
CA ILE A 434 5.80 17.78 -23.64
C ILE A 434 6.42 16.56 -22.96
N GLY A 435 7.37 15.90 -23.62
CA GLY A 435 7.97 14.66 -23.09
C GLY A 435 8.89 13.95 -24.07
N ASP A 436 9.77 13.10 -23.54
CA ASP A 436 10.55 12.10 -24.27
C ASP A 436 10.08 10.67 -23.87
N ALA A 437 10.95 9.66 -23.96
CA ALA A 437 10.60 8.29 -23.62
C ALA A 437 10.39 8.07 -22.11
N ASP A 438 10.93 8.94 -21.26
CA ASP A 438 11.00 8.75 -19.81
C ASP A 438 9.86 9.48 -19.08
N PHE A 439 9.18 10.43 -19.74
CA PHE A 439 8.01 11.12 -19.18
C PHE A 439 7.07 11.66 -20.26
N SER A 440 5.75 11.68 -20.00
CA SER A 440 4.76 12.31 -20.88
C SER A 440 3.88 13.32 -20.12
N VAL A 441 4.05 14.61 -20.41
CA VAL A 441 3.14 15.65 -19.90
C VAL A 441 2.01 15.80 -20.91
N ILE A 442 0.82 15.26 -20.63
CA ILE A 442 -0.31 15.30 -21.56
C ILE A 442 -1.23 16.47 -21.21
N PHE A 443 -1.33 17.46 -22.08
CA PHE A 443 -2.37 18.49 -21.99
C PHE A 443 -3.59 18.03 -22.80
N ALA A 444 -4.64 17.56 -22.11
CA ALA A 444 -5.84 17.03 -22.77
C ALA A 444 -6.95 18.08 -22.83
N ASN A 445 -7.34 18.47 -24.05
CA ASN A 445 -8.34 19.50 -24.30
C ASN A 445 -9.78 18.95 -24.27
N ALA A 446 -10.18 18.37 -23.15
CA ALA A 446 -11.56 17.93 -22.88
C ALA A 446 -12.04 18.51 -21.54
N GLY A 447 -12.04 19.84 -21.41
CA GLY A 447 -12.62 20.54 -20.24
C GLY A 447 -11.63 21.22 -19.29
N ALA A 448 -10.50 21.70 -19.80
CA ALA A 448 -9.45 22.43 -19.05
C ALA A 448 -8.90 21.63 -17.86
N THR A 449 -8.29 20.49 -18.18
CA THR A 449 -7.61 19.62 -17.21
C THR A 449 -6.21 19.32 -17.75
N MET A 450 -5.16 19.82 -17.09
CA MET A 450 -3.81 19.30 -17.25
C MET A 450 -3.77 17.92 -16.61
N THR A 451 -3.10 16.95 -17.22
CA THR A 451 -2.81 15.67 -16.58
C THR A 451 -1.33 15.39 -16.79
N ILE A 452 -0.54 15.58 -15.74
CA ILE A 452 0.84 15.12 -15.74
C ILE A 452 0.75 13.59 -15.55
N ASN A 453 1.15 12.78 -16.53
CA ASN A 453 1.24 11.33 -16.37
C ASN A 453 2.73 10.99 -16.38
N VAL A 454 3.30 10.87 -15.20
CA VAL A 454 4.58 10.18 -15.06
C VAL A 454 4.21 8.70 -15.16
N ALA A 455 4.75 7.96 -16.14
CA ALA A 455 4.54 6.51 -16.19
C ALA A 455 5.26 5.91 -14.97
N ALA A 456 4.63 4.96 -14.24
CA ALA A 456 5.38 4.15 -13.28
C ALA A 456 6.56 3.58 -14.04
N GLU A 457 7.76 3.66 -13.48
CA GLU A 457 8.81 2.75 -13.89
C GLU A 457 8.14 1.38 -13.84
N ASN A 458 7.89 0.78 -15.00
CA ASN A 458 7.26 -0.52 -15.02
C ASN A 458 8.23 -1.37 -14.22
N GLN A 459 7.83 -1.91 -13.08
CA GLN A 459 8.67 -2.84 -12.33
C GLN A 459 8.06 -4.22 -12.48
N GLN A 460 8.91 -5.15 -12.89
CA GLN A 460 8.54 -6.53 -13.03
C GLN A 460 8.14 -7.10 -11.66
N PRO A 461 7.11 -7.94 -11.57
CA PRO A 461 6.84 -8.71 -10.36
C PRO A 461 8.03 -9.61 -10.01
N LEU A 462 8.40 -9.67 -8.72
CA LEU A 462 9.40 -10.62 -8.25
C LEU A 462 8.81 -12.03 -8.26
N MET A 463 9.31 -12.88 -9.16
CA MET A 463 8.79 -14.22 -9.39
C MET A 463 9.92 -15.23 -9.58
N PHE A 464 9.74 -16.38 -8.96
CA PHE A 464 10.60 -17.54 -9.13
C PHE A 464 9.81 -18.70 -9.72
N GLY A 465 10.49 -19.50 -10.54
CA GLY A 465 9.80 -20.49 -11.36
C GLY A 465 10.71 -21.55 -11.95
N VAL A 466 10.26 -22.16 -13.04
CA VAL A 466 10.95 -23.30 -13.67
C VAL A 466 10.92 -23.23 -15.19
N ASN A 467 11.99 -23.69 -15.81
CA ASN A 467 12.05 -23.99 -17.23
C ASN A 467 11.39 -25.35 -17.50
N LEU A 468 10.33 -25.39 -18.30
CA LEU A 468 9.75 -26.66 -18.77
C LEU A 468 10.22 -26.94 -20.19
N ALA A 469 11.37 -27.62 -20.25
CA ALA A 469 12.09 -27.91 -21.47
C ALA A 469 11.48 -29.07 -22.26
N GLY A 470 11.80 -29.14 -23.54
CA GLY A 470 11.39 -30.19 -24.46
C GLY A 470 11.07 -29.64 -25.84
N GLY A 471 10.52 -28.42 -25.92
CA GLY A 471 10.09 -27.75 -27.15
C GLY A 471 11.26 -27.39 -28.06
N GLU A 472 12.45 -27.34 -27.50
CA GLU A 472 13.74 -27.01 -28.10
C GLU A 472 14.65 -28.23 -28.37
N PHE A 473 14.29 -29.41 -27.84
CA PHE A 473 15.10 -30.64 -27.93
C PHE A 473 15.33 -31.11 -29.36
N GLY A 474 16.36 -31.92 -29.56
CA GLY A 474 16.66 -32.58 -30.83
C GLY A 474 17.17 -31.62 -31.93
N ASP A 475 17.18 -32.09 -33.18
CA ASP A 475 17.61 -31.25 -34.31
C ASP A 475 16.65 -30.06 -34.50
N ALA A 476 17.21 -28.85 -34.54
CA ALA A 476 16.45 -27.59 -34.57
C ALA A 476 15.42 -27.54 -35.72
N ARG A 477 15.73 -28.12 -36.88
CA ARG A 477 14.82 -28.15 -38.04
C ARG A 477 13.88 -29.35 -38.06
N SER A 478 14.01 -30.30 -37.14
CA SER A 478 13.08 -31.43 -37.09
C SER A 478 11.68 -30.96 -36.70
N LEU A 479 10.70 -31.35 -37.50
CA LEU A 479 9.27 -31.07 -37.29
C LEU A 479 8.52 -32.28 -36.69
N ASN A 480 9.25 -33.34 -36.32
CA ASN A 480 8.69 -34.59 -35.79
C ASN A 480 8.42 -34.49 -34.28
N TYR A 481 7.30 -33.85 -33.95
CA TYR A 481 6.78 -33.76 -32.59
C TYR A 481 6.46 -35.15 -32.00
N GLY A 482 6.76 -35.35 -30.71
CA GLY A 482 6.61 -36.64 -30.01
C GLY A 482 7.71 -37.66 -30.31
N TYR A 483 8.72 -37.28 -31.11
CA TYR A 483 9.92 -38.09 -31.34
C TYR A 483 11.22 -37.31 -31.14
N ASN A 484 11.35 -36.13 -31.76
CA ASN A 484 12.56 -35.30 -31.64
C ASN A 484 12.44 -34.22 -30.57
N TYR A 485 11.22 -33.81 -30.27
CA TYR A 485 10.89 -32.79 -29.28
C TYR A 485 9.47 -33.03 -28.77
N ILE A 486 9.16 -32.47 -27.61
CA ILE A 486 7.85 -32.58 -26.97
C ILE A 486 7.55 -31.30 -26.19
N TYR A 487 6.31 -31.09 -25.79
CA TYR A 487 5.94 -30.01 -24.89
C TYR A 487 5.37 -30.63 -23.60
N PRO A 488 5.52 -29.98 -22.44
CA PRO A 488 4.94 -30.44 -21.19
C PRO A 488 3.42 -30.63 -21.32
N ASN A 489 2.92 -31.62 -20.61
CA ASN A 489 1.51 -31.96 -20.50
C ASN A 489 0.88 -31.25 -19.29
N GLU A 490 -0.46 -31.28 -19.22
CA GLU A 490 -1.22 -30.56 -18.20
C GLU A 490 -0.83 -30.94 -16.76
N SER A 491 -0.53 -32.21 -16.48
CA SER A 491 -0.16 -32.65 -15.12
C SER A 491 1.18 -32.14 -14.64
N GLU A 492 2.09 -31.76 -15.55
CA GLU A 492 3.34 -31.09 -15.19
C GLU A 492 3.04 -29.68 -14.66
N PHE A 493 2.12 -28.95 -15.29
CA PHE A 493 1.66 -27.65 -14.78
C PHE A 493 0.92 -27.78 -13.44
N ASP A 494 0.12 -28.84 -13.23
CA ASP A 494 -0.48 -29.11 -11.92
C ASP A 494 0.58 -29.29 -10.83
N TYR A 495 1.62 -30.06 -11.13
CA TYR A 495 2.70 -30.32 -10.19
C TYR A 495 3.43 -29.03 -9.81
N TYR A 496 3.90 -28.26 -10.79
CA TYR A 496 4.67 -27.03 -10.51
C TYR A 496 3.83 -25.94 -9.84
N HIS A 497 2.55 -25.80 -10.21
CA HIS A 497 1.62 -24.91 -9.51
C HIS A 497 1.41 -25.33 -8.05
N ALA A 498 1.26 -26.64 -7.78
CA ALA A 498 1.13 -27.14 -6.41
C ALA A 498 2.39 -26.92 -5.56
N LYS A 499 3.54 -26.64 -6.20
CA LYS A 499 4.81 -26.23 -5.56
C LYS A 499 4.96 -24.71 -5.43
N GLY A 500 3.98 -23.92 -5.87
CA GLY A 500 4.01 -22.45 -5.86
C GLY A 500 4.90 -21.83 -6.94
N LEU A 501 5.32 -22.62 -7.94
CA LEU A 501 6.20 -22.16 -9.02
C LEU A 501 5.36 -21.63 -10.19
N ASP A 502 4.84 -20.42 -10.03
CA ASP A 502 3.85 -19.83 -10.94
C ASP A 502 4.44 -19.07 -12.14
N LEU A 503 5.77 -19.04 -12.28
CA LEU A 503 6.44 -18.53 -13.48
C LEU A 503 7.04 -19.70 -14.29
N ILE A 504 6.61 -19.85 -15.54
CA ILE A 504 7.04 -20.95 -16.41
C ILE A 504 7.78 -20.41 -17.64
N ARG A 505 9.05 -20.77 -17.79
CA ARG A 505 9.83 -20.49 -19.02
C ARG A 505 9.70 -21.68 -19.98
N ILE A 506 9.20 -21.43 -21.19
CA ILE A 506 8.97 -22.43 -22.24
C ILE A 506 9.95 -22.21 -23.40
N PRO A 507 11.02 -23.01 -23.49
CA PRO A 507 11.92 -23.00 -24.64
C PRO A 507 11.25 -23.51 -25.92
N PHE A 508 11.49 -22.83 -27.05
CA PHE A 508 11.09 -23.27 -28.39
C PHE A 508 12.13 -22.89 -29.45
N ARG A 509 12.06 -23.51 -30.65
CA ARG A 509 12.98 -23.18 -31.76
C ARG A 509 12.30 -22.27 -32.80
N TRP A 510 13.02 -21.23 -33.24
CA TRP A 510 12.64 -20.39 -34.38
C TRP A 510 12.36 -21.24 -35.63
N GLU A 511 13.20 -22.22 -35.94
CA GLU A 511 13.04 -23.10 -37.11
C GLU A 511 11.73 -23.89 -37.11
N ARG A 512 11.12 -24.12 -35.94
CA ARG A 512 9.85 -24.85 -35.80
C ARG A 512 8.65 -23.94 -35.96
N VAL A 513 8.70 -22.75 -35.36
CA VAL A 513 7.62 -21.75 -35.47
C VAL A 513 7.64 -21.03 -36.82
N GLN A 514 8.81 -20.85 -37.45
CA GLN A 514 8.98 -20.24 -38.77
C GLN A 514 10.07 -21.00 -39.58
N PRO A 515 9.69 -22.05 -40.34
CA PRO A 515 10.64 -22.92 -41.05
C PRO A 515 11.47 -22.28 -42.18
N THR A 516 11.05 -21.09 -42.62
CA THR A 516 11.73 -20.24 -43.61
C THR A 516 11.76 -18.81 -43.06
N PRO A 517 12.93 -18.17 -42.90
CA PRO A 517 13.01 -16.79 -42.41
C PRO A 517 12.16 -15.82 -43.25
N GLY A 518 11.41 -14.94 -42.60
CA GLY A 518 10.45 -14.03 -43.28
C GLY A 518 9.16 -14.71 -43.76
N GLY A 519 9.07 -16.03 -43.67
CA GLY A 519 7.93 -16.83 -44.11
C GLY A 519 6.73 -16.78 -43.16
N ALA A 520 5.72 -17.60 -43.45
CA ALA A 520 4.57 -17.77 -42.56
C ALA A 520 4.98 -18.53 -41.29
N LEU A 521 4.32 -18.20 -40.17
CA LEU A 521 4.39 -19.02 -38.98
C LEU A 521 3.68 -20.36 -39.22
N ARG A 522 4.18 -21.42 -38.62
CA ARG A 522 3.63 -22.77 -38.73
C ARG A 522 2.50 -22.95 -37.73
N SER A 523 1.27 -23.06 -38.22
CA SER A 523 0.08 -23.14 -37.38
C SER A 523 0.06 -24.34 -36.43
N GLU A 524 0.63 -25.50 -36.82
CA GLU A 524 0.67 -26.64 -35.91
C GLU A 524 1.61 -26.43 -34.73
N GLU A 525 2.65 -25.61 -34.89
CA GLU A 525 3.57 -25.31 -33.79
C GLU A 525 2.98 -24.27 -32.85
N LEU A 526 2.37 -23.21 -33.41
CA LEU A 526 1.63 -22.23 -32.61
C LEU A 526 0.52 -22.88 -31.79
N ALA A 527 -0.25 -23.81 -32.37
CA ALA A 527 -1.30 -24.51 -31.63
C ALA A 527 -0.77 -25.33 -30.44
N ARG A 528 0.47 -25.85 -30.51
CA ARG A 528 1.10 -26.54 -29.37
C ARG A 528 1.49 -25.55 -28.27
N LEU A 529 2.08 -24.43 -28.65
CA LEU A 529 2.42 -23.34 -27.72
C LEU A 529 1.16 -22.75 -27.08
N ASP A 530 0.10 -22.52 -27.85
CA ASP A 530 -1.21 -22.08 -27.34
C ASP A 530 -1.79 -23.08 -26.32
N THR A 531 -1.57 -24.38 -26.54
CA THR A 531 -2.02 -25.43 -25.61
C THR A 531 -1.29 -25.35 -24.27
N VAL A 532 0.05 -25.21 -24.28
CA VAL A 532 0.81 -25.09 -23.01
C VAL A 532 0.57 -23.76 -22.30
N ILE A 533 0.41 -22.66 -23.05
CA ILE A 533 0.01 -21.36 -22.50
C ILE A 533 -1.38 -21.47 -21.84
N GLY A 534 -2.30 -22.23 -22.45
CA GLY A 534 -3.62 -22.52 -21.87
C GLY A 534 -3.57 -23.34 -20.59
N TYR A 535 -2.64 -24.30 -20.47
CA TYR A 535 -2.44 -25.04 -19.21
C TYR A 535 -1.97 -24.11 -18.08
N ALA A 536 -1.01 -23.22 -18.36
CA ALA A 536 -0.59 -22.20 -17.40
C ALA A 536 -1.74 -21.24 -17.03
N GLN A 537 -2.48 -20.74 -18.03
CA GLN A 537 -3.58 -19.81 -17.84
C GLN A 537 -4.67 -20.38 -16.93
N ALA A 538 -5.00 -21.66 -17.06
CA ALA A 538 -6.02 -22.33 -16.24
C ALA A 538 -5.67 -22.36 -14.74
N ARG A 539 -4.40 -22.12 -14.38
CA ARG A 539 -3.86 -22.11 -13.02
C ARG A 539 -3.43 -20.72 -12.57
N GLY A 540 -3.62 -19.68 -13.39
CA GLY A 540 -3.14 -18.33 -13.10
C GLY A 540 -1.63 -18.14 -13.25
N MET A 541 -0.92 -19.14 -13.78
CA MET A 541 0.54 -19.09 -13.97
C MET A 541 0.91 -18.18 -15.15
N GLN A 542 2.08 -17.54 -15.02
CA GLN A 542 2.67 -16.66 -16.01
C GLN A 542 3.69 -17.41 -16.89
N VAL A 543 3.77 -17.07 -18.17
CA VAL A 543 4.63 -17.75 -19.15
C VAL A 543 5.66 -16.82 -19.77
N ILE A 544 6.93 -17.24 -19.76
CA ILE A 544 7.99 -16.69 -20.59
C ILE A 544 8.15 -17.58 -21.82
N LEU A 545 8.05 -17.00 -23.01
CA LEU A 545 8.30 -17.70 -24.26
C LEU A 545 9.76 -17.46 -24.68
N ASP A 546 10.60 -18.47 -24.56
CA ASP A 546 12.04 -18.39 -24.86
C ASP A 546 12.36 -18.92 -26.26
N MET A 547 12.82 -18.04 -27.14
CA MET A 547 13.40 -18.46 -28.43
C MET A 547 14.80 -19.01 -28.21
N HIS A 548 14.88 -20.33 -28.09
CA HIS A 548 16.07 -21.05 -27.69
C HIS A 548 17.04 -21.28 -28.85
N ASN A 549 17.69 -20.22 -29.36
CA ASN A 549 18.36 -20.23 -30.67
C ASN A 549 19.82 -19.74 -30.69
N TYR A 550 20.39 -19.28 -29.57
CA TYR A 550 21.81 -18.92 -29.47
C TYR A 550 22.27 -17.84 -30.48
N ALA A 551 21.37 -16.92 -30.82
CA ALA A 551 21.52 -15.92 -31.89
C ALA A 551 21.75 -16.49 -33.31
N HIS A 552 21.46 -17.78 -33.54
CA HIS A 552 21.65 -18.45 -34.81
C HIS A 552 20.34 -19.08 -35.32
N TYR A 553 20.26 -19.22 -36.64
CA TYR A 553 19.19 -19.94 -37.32
C TYR A 553 19.78 -20.95 -38.30
N LYS A 554 19.34 -22.20 -38.21
CA LYS A 554 19.73 -23.29 -39.10
C LYS A 554 18.86 -23.30 -40.35
N LEU A 555 19.46 -23.07 -41.51
CA LEU A 555 18.75 -23.12 -42.80
C LEU A 555 18.59 -24.54 -43.33
N ALA A 556 17.74 -24.69 -44.35
CA ALA A 556 17.44 -25.98 -45.00
C ALA A 556 18.66 -26.61 -45.71
N ASP A 557 19.73 -25.84 -45.93
CA ASP A 557 21.01 -26.33 -46.44
C ASP A 557 21.84 -27.05 -45.37
N GLY A 558 21.38 -27.05 -44.12
CA GLY A 558 22.00 -27.70 -42.97
C GLY A 558 22.97 -26.82 -42.19
N ASN A 559 23.25 -25.59 -42.66
CA ASN A 559 24.18 -24.68 -42.01
C ASN A 559 23.46 -23.75 -41.02
N SER A 560 24.14 -23.43 -39.91
CA SER A 560 23.70 -22.41 -38.96
C SER A 560 24.26 -21.05 -39.34
N TYR A 561 23.41 -20.04 -39.34
CA TYR A 561 23.75 -18.67 -39.71
C TYR A 561 23.43 -17.72 -38.56
N LEU A 562 24.38 -16.84 -38.25
CA LEU A 562 24.21 -15.77 -37.28
C LEU A 562 23.12 -14.79 -37.75
N ILE A 563 22.31 -14.29 -36.81
CA ILE A 563 21.39 -13.18 -37.06
C ILE A 563 22.18 -11.91 -37.39
N GLY A 564 21.80 -11.24 -38.48
CA GLY A 564 22.56 -10.13 -39.07
C GLY A 564 23.44 -10.54 -40.25
N SER A 565 23.56 -11.84 -40.53
CA SER A 565 24.19 -12.33 -41.77
C SER A 565 23.35 -12.01 -43.01
N THR A 566 23.94 -12.21 -44.20
CA THR A 566 23.21 -12.05 -45.47
C THR A 566 22.05 -13.03 -45.65
N GLN A 567 22.11 -14.19 -44.98
CA GLN A 567 21.13 -15.27 -45.07
C GLN A 567 20.01 -15.10 -44.05
N VAL A 568 20.36 -14.62 -42.86
CA VAL A 568 19.45 -14.41 -41.73
C VAL A 568 19.63 -12.98 -41.26
N THR A 569 18.89 -12.06 -41.86
CA THR A 569 19.02 -10.62 -41.62
C THR A 569 18.30 -10.21 -40.32
N TYR A 570 18.62 -9.02 -39.80
CA TYR A 570 17.86 -8.44 -38.67
C TYR A 570 16.37 -8.26 -39.00
N GLU A 571 16.03 -7.98 -40.26
CA GLU A 571 14.63 -7.89 -40.71
C GLU A 571 13.90 -9.23 -40.64
N HIS A 572 14.57 -10.36 -40.89
CA HIS A 572 13.96 -11.67 -40.67
C HIS A 572 13.67 -11.93 -39.20
N TYR A 573 14.55 -11.48 -38.31
CA TYR A 573 14.40 -11.64 -36.88
C TYR A 573 13.30 -10.71 -36.31
N LYS A 574 13.26 -9.46 -36.78
CA LYS A 574 12.16 -8.52 -36.52
C LYS A 574 10.82 -9.06 -37.00
N ASP A 575 10.77 -9.65 -38.20
CA ASP A 575 9.56 -10.21 -38.79
C ASP A 575 8.98 -11.37 -37.95
N VAL A 576 9.82 -12.32 -37.50
CA VAL A 576 9.32 -13.42 -36.68
C VAL A 576 8.78 -12.91 -35.35
N TRP A 577 9.49 -12.02 -34.68
CA TRP A 577 9.07 -11.48 -33.38
C TRP A 577 7.81 -10.63 -33.48
N ASN A 578 7.67 -9.85 -34.55
CA ASN A 578 6.42 -9.14 -34.84
C ASN A 578 5.23 -10.11 -34.98
N LYS A 579 5.40 -11.21 -35.73
CA LYS A 579 4.32 -12.19 -35.94
C LYS A 579 3.99 -13.00 -34.68
N LEU A 580 5.00 -13.37 -33.89
CA LEU A 580 4.80 -14.07 -32.62
C LEU A 580 4.07 -13.18 -31.61
N ALA A 581 4.52 -11.93 -31.44
CA ALA A 581 3.86 -10.97 -30.58
C ALA A 581 2.42 -10.67 -31.04
N ASP A 582 2.17 -10.50 -32.34
CA ASP A 582 0.81 -10.27 -32.85
C ASP A 582 -0.16 -11.42 -32.54
N HIS A 583 0.34 -12.67 -32.57
CA HIS A 583 -0.45 -13.86 -32.24
C HIS A 583 -0.83 -13.92 -30.75
N TRP A 584 0.02 -13.40 -29.87
CA TRP A 584 -0.09 -13.56 -28.42
C TRP A 584 -0.39 -12.30 -27.62
N LYS A 585 -0.39 -11.10 -28.21
CA LYS A 585 -0.56 -9.80 -27.54
C LYS A 585 -1.80 -9.64 -26.65
N ASN A 586 -2.83 -10.47 -26.82
CA ASN A 586 -4.05 -10.42 -26.00
C ASN A 586 -4.08 -11.49 -24.88
N GLN A 587 -3.01 -12.27 -24.73
CA GLN A 587 -2.91 -13.32 -23.70
C GLN A 587 -2.30 -12.75 -22.44
N SER A 588 -3.13 -12.40 -21.46
CA SER A 588 -2.70 -11.73 -20.22
C SER A 588 -1.81 -12.56 -19.30
N ASN A 589 -1.63 -13.86 -19.56
CA ASN A 589 -0.77 -14.75 -18.77
C ASN A 589 0.60 -14.98 -19.42
N ILE A 590 0.95 -14.18 -20.43
CA ILE A 590 2.32 -14.09 -20.90
C ILE A 590 3.01 -13.06 -20.03
N TYR A 591 4.05 -13.49 -19.31
CA TYR A 591 4.92 -12.59 -18.58
C TYR A 591 5.71 -11.74 -19.57
N GLY A 592 6.39 -12.40 -20.50
CA GLY A 592 7.24 -11.71 -21.47
C GLY A 592 7.80 -12.62 -22.55
N TYR A 593 8.45 -11.98 -23.50
CA TYR A 593 9.10 -12.62 -24.63
C TYR A 593 10.61 -12.71 -24.36
N GLY A 594 11.10 -13.92 -24.06
CA GLY A 594 12.53 -14.25 -24.02
C GLY A 594 13.08 -14.23 -25.43
N ILE A 595 13.63 -13.08 -25.85
CA ILE A 595 13.83 -12.84 -27.29
C ILE A 595 14.88 -13.78 -27.89
N MET A 596 15.86 -14.20 -27.09
CA MET A 596 16.90 -15.13 -27.51
C MET A 596 17.62 -15.74 -26.32
N ASN A 597 17.67 -17.08 -26.28
CA ASN A 597 18.52 -17.80 -25.36
C ASN A 597 20.00 -17.65 -25.72
N GLU A 598 20.83 -17.30 -24.73
CA GLU A 598 22.30 -17.39 -24.74
C GLU A 598 22.97 -16.96 -26.07
N PRO A 599 22.82 -15.71 -26.52
CA PRO A 599 23.65 -15.17 -27.59
C PRO A 599 25.14 -15.45 -27.32
N HIS A 600 25.82 -16.06 -28.30
CA HIS A 600 27.24 -16.33 -28.19
C HIS A 600 27.96 -16.18 -29.53
N ALA A 601 29.22 -15.75 -29.47
CA ALA A 601 30.11 -15.62 -30.63
C ALA A 601 29.52 -14.74 -31.76
N THR A 602 28.75 -13.71 -31.42
CA THR A 602 28.13 -12.81 -32.42
C THR A 602 29.12 -11.79 -32.98
N GLY A 603 30.26 -11.59 -32.33
CA GLY A 603 31.24 -10.60 -32.74
C GLY A 603 30.78 -9.16 -32.48
N GLY A 604 29.91 -8.96 -31.47
CA GLY A 604 29.41 -7.65 -31.06
C GLY A 604 28.17 -7.18 -31.83
N THR A 605 27.56 -8.03 -32.64
CA THR A 605 26.36 -7.67 -33.42
C THR A 605 25.05 -7.91 -32.68
N TRP A 606 25.08 -8.62 -31.55
CA TRP A 606 23.89 -8.96 -30.77
C TRP A 606 23.01 -7.76 -30.39
N PRO A 607 23.52 -6.62 -29.89
CA PRO A 607 22.66 -5.49 -29.53
C PRO A 607 21.76 -4.99 -30.68
N ILE A 608 22.25 -5.07 -31.93
CA ILE A 608 21.48 -4.69 -33.12
C ILE A 608 20.33 -5.68 -33.37
N ALA A 609 20.57 -6.98 -33.17
CA ALA A 609 19.54 -8.00 -33.28
C ALA A 609 18.49 -7.85 -32.17
N ALA A 610 18.92 -7.65 -30.91
CA ALA A 610 18.03 -7.44 -29.78
C ALA A 610 17.08 -6.27 -30.00
N GLN A 611 17.61 -5.10 -30.43
CA GLN A 611 16.79 -3.94 -30.79
C GLN A 611 15.80 -4.25 -31.93
N ALA A 612 16.22 -5.01 -32.94
CA ALA A 612 15.34 -5.37 -34.06
C ALA A 612 14.14 -6.23 -33.62
N ALA A 613 14.32 -7.12 -32.65
CA ALA A 613 13.20 -7.87 -32.04
C ALA A 613 12.29 -6.95 -31.23
N ALA A 614 12.85 -6.11 -30.37
CA ALA A 614 12.08 -5.16 -29.56
C ALA A 614 11.21 -4.23 -30.43
N ASP A 615 11.81 -3.66 -31.47
CA ASP A 615 11.11 -2.86 -32.47
C ASP A 615 9.98 -3.67 -33.15
N GLY A 616 10.20 -4.95 -33.44
CA GLY A 616 9.21 -5.83 -34.06
C GLY A 616 8.01 -6.10 -33.14
N ILE A 617 8.27 -6.35 -31.87
CA ILE A 617 7.26 -6.60 -30.83
C ILE A 617 6.42 -5.33 -30.63
N ARG A 618 7.05 -4.17 -30.44
CA ARG A 618 6.36 -2.90 -30.14
C ARG A 618 5.52 -2.33 -31.28
N LEU A 619 5.61 -2.88 -32.49
CA LEU A 619 4.66 -2.57 -33.57
C LEU A 619 3.24 -3.09 -33.28
N VAL A 620 3.09 -4.10 -32.43
CA VAL A 620 1.83 -4.84 -32.25
C VAL A 620 1.45 -5.09 -30.79
N ASP A 621 2.40 -5.04 -29.86
CA ASP A 621 2.20 -5.40 -28.46
C ASP A 621 2.79 -4.33 -27.53
N SER A 622 1.93 -3.78 -26.67
CA SER A 622 2.26 -2.72 -25.72
C SER A 622 2.07 -3.14 -24.25
N THR A 623 1.98 -4.45 -23.98
CA THR A 623 1.58 -4.96 -22.66
C THR A 623 2.57 -5.95 -22.07
N HIS A 624 3.31 -6.69 -22.88
CA HIS A 624 4.22 -7.72 -22.39
C HIS A 624 5.67 -7.25 -22.31
N TRP A 625 6.40 -7.82 -21.35
CA TRP A 625 7.83 -7.58 -21.15
C TRP A 625 8.67 -8.12 -22.31
N ILE A 626 9.74 -7.41 -22.64
CA ILE A 626 10.79 -7.88 -23.56
C ILE A 626 11.98 -8.32 -22.71
N ILE A 627 12.28 -9.61 -22.73
CA ILE A 627 13.34 -10.20 -21.91
C ILE A 627 14.56 -10.45 -22.80
N VAL A 628 15.68 -9.81 -22.47
CA VAL A 628 16.86 -9.66 -23.33
C VAL A 628 18.07 -10.39 -22.74
N GLY A 629 18.41 -11.55 -23.31
CA GLY A 629 19.68 -12.24 -23.05
C GLY A 629 20.90 -11.43 -23.55
N GLY A 630 22.07 -11.66 -22.96
CA GLY A 630 23.35 -11.04 -23.30
C GLY A 630 24.29 -11.96 -24.09
N GLU A 631 25.34 -11.36 -24.66
CA GLU A 631 26.47 -12.07 -25.28
C GLU A 631 27.28 -12.86 -24.23
N GLY A 632 28.05 -13.84 -24.68
CA GLY A 632 28.85 -14.69 -23.78
C GLY A 632 28.00 -15.74 -23.06
N TRP A 633 27.01 -16.31 -23.76
CA TRP A 633 26.03 -17.26 -23.21
C TRP A 633 25.20 -16.66 -22.07
N SER A 634 24.95 -15.35 -22.11
CA SER A 634 24.26 -14.64 -21.03
C SER A 634 24.89 -14.78 -19.63
N GLY A 635 26.14 -15.21 -19.50
CA GLY A 635 26.70 -15.60 -18.21
C GLY A 635 26.84 -14.43 -17.21
N ALA A 636 26.14 -14.48 -16.08
CA ALA A 636 26.14 -13.41 -15.06
C ALA A 636 27.56 -13.09 -14.55
N HIS A 637 28.37 -14.12 -14.28
CA HIS A 637 29.78 -13.99 -13.85
C HIS A 637 30.67 -13.23 -14.83
N SER A 638 30.27 -13.14 -16.09
CA SER A 638 31.01 -12.50 -17.16
C SER A 638 30.27 -11.31 -17.78
N TRP A 639 29.13 -10.91 -17.20
CA TRP A 639 28.21 -9.95 -17.81
C TRP A 639 28.91 -8.66 -18.23
N ARG A 640 29.65 -8.04 -17.30
CA ARG A 640 30.39 -6.80 -17.54
C ARG A 640 31.48 -6.92 -18.61
N ASN A 641 31.99 -8.11 -18.90
CA ASN A 641 33.01 -8.28 -19.94
C ASN A 641 32.40 -8.19 -21.36
N TYR A 642 31.15 -8.63 -21.52
CA TYR A 642 30.51 -8.77 -22.82
C TYR A 642 29.38 -7.78 -23.06
N ASN A 643 28.70 -7.34 -21.99
CA ASN A 643 27.40 -6.68 -22.04
C ASN A 643 27.39 -5.30 -21.37
N GLU A 644 28.54 -4.74 -21.00
CA GLU A 644 28.64 -3.43 -20.32
C GLU A 644 27.84 -2.32 -21.02
N ASN A 645 27.81 -2.34 -22.36
CA ASN A 645 27.11 -1.34 -23.17
C ASN A 645 25.85 -1.90 -23.86
N LEU A 646 25.34 -3.04 -23.41
CA LEU A 646 24.08 -3.59 -23.92
C LEU A 646 22.95 -2.69 -23.44
N ASN A 647 22.27 -2.02 -24.37
CA ASN A 647 21.10 -1.21 -24.09
C ASN A 647 20.07 -1.39 -25.21
N VAL A 648 18.88 -1.88 -24.87
CA VAL A 648 17.74 -1.98 -25.77
C VAL A 648 16.74 -0.88 -25.41
N THR A 649 16.47 0.00 -26.34
CA THR A 649 15.49 1.08 -26.16
C THR A 649 14.09 0.55 -26.43
N ASP A 650 13.21 0.66 -25.43
CA ASP A 650 11.78 0.38 -25.54
C ASP A 650 11.00 1.66 -25.17
N PRO A 651 10.12 2.19 -26.04
CA PRO A 651 9.32 3.37 -25.70
C PRO A 651 8.35 3.17 -24.52
N LEU A 652 8.17 1.95 -24.04
CA LEU A 652 7.35 1.64 -22.86
C LEU A 652 8.17 1.34 -21.61
N ASP A 653 9.50 1.36 -21.71
CA ASP A 653 10.41 1.00 -20.62
C ASP A 653 10.07 -0.37 -19.98
N MET A 654 9.75 -1.35 -20.84
CA MET A 654 9.38 -2.71 -20.42
C MET A 654 10.42 -3.73 -20.89
N VAL A 655 11.68 -3.48 -20.54
CA VAL A 655 12.83 -4.36 -20.83
C VAL A 655 13.37 -4.96 -19.53
N ILE A 656 13.54 -6.28 -19.54
CA ILE A 656 14.22 -7.03 -18.48
C ILE A 656 15.48 -7.65 -19.09
N TYR A 657 16.64 -7.45 -18.49
CA TYR A 657 17.87 -8.14 -18.93
C TYR A 657 17.96 -9.50 -18.27
N GLU A 658 18.25 -10.53 -19.08
CA GLU A 658 18.30 -11.93 -18.64
C GLU A 658 19.74 -12.42 -18.64
N ALA A 659 20.22 -12.89 -17.48
CA ALA A 659 21.50 -13.57 -17.34
C ALA A 659 21.30 -15.04 -16.94
N HIS A 660 22.29 -15.89 -17.19
CA HIS A 660 22.31 -17.30 -16.79
C HIS A 660 23.48 -17.54 -15.85
N GLN A 661 23.33 -18.49 -14.92
CA GLN A 661 24.43 -18.82 -14.01
C GLN A 661 24.41 -20.26 -13.52
N TYR A 662 25.52 -20.96 -13.77
CA TYR A 662 25.82 -22.29 -13.21
C TYR A 662 27.05 -22.25 -12.29
N PHE A 663 27.25 -23.31 -11.51
CA PHE A 663 28.16 -23.30 -10.35
C PHE A 663 29.36 -24.27 -10.48
N ASP A 664 29.46 -24.99 -11.60
CA ASP A 664 30.63 -25.78 -12.02
C ASP A 664 31.84 -24.89 -12.37
N ASP A 665 33.04 -25.45 -12.42
CA ASP A 665 34.32 -24.73 -12.52
C ASP A 665 34.38 -23.76 -13.71
N ASN A 666 33.72 -24.13 -14.80
CA ASN A 666 33.69 -23.43 -16.08
C ASN A 666 32.36 -22.70 -16.36
N ASN A 667 31.41 -22.72 -15.42
CA ASN A 667 30.09 -22.06 -15.50
C ASN A 667 29.17 -22.60 -16.61
N SER A 668 29.40 -23.81 -17.12
CA SER A 668 28.67 -24.38 -18.25
C SER A 668 27.38 -25.11 -17.88
N GLY A 669 27.20 -25.46 -16.59
CA GLY A 669 26.10 -26.32 -16.15
C GLY A 669 26.27 -27.78 -16.53
N THR A 670 27.49 -28.23 -16.83
CA THR A 670 27.75 -29.64 -17.18
C THR A 670 28.05 -30.51 -15.97
N TYR A 671 28.67 -29.95 -14.92
CA TYR A 671 28.96 -30.63 -13.65
C TYR A 671 29.64 -32.00 -13.86
N ASN A 672 30.80 -32.02 -14.51
CA ASN A 672 31.49 -33.27 -14.85
C ASN A 672 32.33 -33.83 -13.70
N GLU A 673 32.63 -33.01 -12.69
CA GLU A 673 33.50 -33.36 -11.57
C GLU A 673 32.73 -33.31 -10.24
N SER A 674 33.37 -33.77 -9.16
CA SER A 674 32.77 -33.72 -7.82
C SER A 674 32.68 -32.28 -7.30
N TYR A 675 31.80 -32.00 -6.33
CA TYR A 675 31.69 -30.67 -5.69
C TYR A 675 33.06 -30.06 -5.32
N ASP A 676 33.97 -30.87 -4.77
CA ASP A 676 35.28 -30.40 -4.34
C ASP A 676 36.24 -30.18 -5.53
N ASP A 677 36.16 -31.01 -6.57
CA ASP A 677 37.00 -30.92 -7.77
C ASP A 677 36.55 -29.79 -8.71
N GLU A 678 35.25 -29.47 -8.74
CA GLU A 678 34.68 -28.26 -9.36
C GLU A 678 35.15 -26.97 -8.64
N GLY A 679 35.75 -27.09 -7.45
CA GLY A 679 36.14 -25.96 -6.62
C GLY A 679 34.96 -25.19 -6.05
N ALA A 680 33.80 -25.86 -5.90
CA ALA A 680 32.60 -25.24 -5.38
C ALA A 680 32.71 -24.92 -3.88
N TYR A 681 31.96 -23.91 -3.45
CA TYR A 681 31.84 -23.50 -2.05
C TYR A 681 30.48 -22.82 -1.84
N PRO A 682 29.97 -22.70 -0.60
CA PRO A 682 28.57 -22.31 -0.34
C PRO A 682 28.09 -21.01 -0.99
N ASN A 683 28.96 -20.01 -1.17
CA ASN A 683 28.61 -18.70 -1.73
C ASN A 683 29.07 -18.51 -3.19
N ILE A 684 29.44 -19.58 -3.89
CA ILE A 684 29.94 -19.46 -5.26
C ILE A 684 28.90 -18.84 -6.20
N GLY A 685 27.62 -19.15 -6.04
CA GLY A 685 26.53 -18.55 -6.81
C GLY A 685 26.38 -17.06 -6.56
N VAL A 686 26.36 -16.64 -5.29
CA VAL A 686 26.32 -15.21 -4.88
C VAL A 686 27.45 -14.43 -5.54
N ASN A 687 28.68 -14.93 -5.42
CA ASN A 687 29.86 -14.25 -5.98
C ASN A 687 29.82 -14.14 -7.51
N ARG A 688 29.21 -15.11 -8.18
CA ARG A 688 29.12 -15.17 -9.64
C ARG A 688 28.00 -14.28 -10.19
N VAL A 689 26.92 -14.03 -9.45
CA VAL A 689 25.83 -13.16 -9.93
C VAL A 689 26.00 -11.69 -9.57
N GLN A 690 26.78 -11.39 -8.53
CA GLN A 690 27.02 -10.02 -8.08
C GLN A 690 27.43 -9.05 -9.22
N PRO A 691 28.32 -9.40 -10.18
CA PRO A 691 28.69 -8.48 -11.25
C PRO A 691 27.52 -8.05 -12.13
N PHE A 692 26.53 -8.93 -12.32
CA PHE A 692 25.30 -8.63 -13.05
C PHE A 692 24.36 -7.74 -12.23
N ILE A 693 24.15 -8.06 -10.94
CA ILE A 693 23.34 -7.23 -10.03
C ILE A 693 23.89 -5.81 -9.92
N ASP A 694 25.21 -5.67 -9.78
CA ASP A 694 25.85 -4.35 -9.72
C ASP A 694 25.64 -3.57 -11.04
N TRP A 695 25.71 -4.26 -12.19
CA TRP A 695 25.49 -3.63 -13.49
C TRP A 695 24.04 -3.17 -13.64
N LEU A 696 23.07 -3.97 -13.19
CA LEU A 696 21.65 -3.59 -13.18
C LEU A 696 21.41 -2.34 -12.34
N ALA A 697 21.96 -2.30 -11.12
CA ALA A 697 21.82 -1.16 -10.22
C ALA A 697 22.47 0.12 -10.78
N GLU A 698 23.64 0.00 -11.42
CA GLU A 698 24.35 1.14 -12.03
C GLU A 698 23.62 1.73 -13.23
N HIS A 699 22.87 0.91 -13.97
CA HIS A 699 22.18 1.32 -15.19
C HIS A 699 20.67 1.53 -14.99
N ASN A 700 20.19 1.38 -13.75
CA ASN A 700 18.77 1.42 -13.41
C ASN A 700 17.94 0.47 -14.29
N HIS A 701 18.38 -0.80 -14.32
CA HIS A 701 17.80 -1.84 -15.16
C HIS A 701 17.19 -2.95 -14.32
N GLN A 702 16.21 -3.62 -14.92
CA GLN A 702 15.57 -4.79 -14.33
C GLN A 702 16.27 -6.08 -14.74
N GLY A 703 16.40 -7.01 -13.80
CA GLY A 703 17.16 -8.24 -13.98
C GLY A 703 16.34 -9.50 -13.82
N PHE A 704 16.70 -10.53 -14.57
CA PHE A 704 16.15 -11.87 -14.47
C PHE A 704 17.27 -12.90 -14.62
N ILE A 705 17.25 -13.98 -13.83
CA ILE A 705 18.10 -15.16 -14.07
C ILE A 705 17.29 -16.24 -14.76
N GLY A 706 17.45 -16.36 -16.08
CA GLY A 706 16.69 -17.31 -16.92
C GLY A 706 17.04 -18.76 -16.69
N GLU A 707 18.28 -19.05 -16.31
CA GLU A 707 18.74 -20.40 -16.01
C GLU A 707 19.72 -20.42 -14.85
N TYR A 708 19.47 -21.35 -13.92
CA TYR A 708 20.38 -21.81 -12.89
C TYR A 708 19.99 -23.24 -12.51
N GLY A 709 20.95 -24.07 -12.13
CA GLY A 709 20.69 -25.46 -11.79
C GLY A 709 21.84 -26.09 -11.02
N VAL A 710 21.54 -27.11 -10.22
CA VAL A 710 22.52 -27.89 -9.46
C VAL A 710 22.27 -29.40 -9.59
N PRO A 711 23.31 -30.23 -9.56
CA PRO A 711 23.14 -31.69 -9.61
C PRO A 711 22.56 -32.24 -8.29
N ASP A 712 21.90 -33.39 -8.38
CA ASP A 712 21.21 -34.07 -7.28
C ASP A 712 22.10 -35.05 -6.48
N ASP A 713 23.39 -35.09 -6.76
CA ASP A 713 24.32 -36.11 -6.28
C ASP A 713 25.06 -35.74 -4.97
N ASP A 714 25.15 -34.46 -4.62
CA ASP A 714 25.72 -33.96 -3.37
C ASP A 714 24.88 -32.84 -2.76
N SER A 715 24.38 -33.07 -1.54
CA SER A 715 23.55 -32.11 -0.78
C SER A 715 24.17 -30.72 -0.57
N ARG A 716 25.51 -30.57 -0.68
CA ARG A 716 26.17 -29.27 -0.58
C ARG A 716 25.79 -28.33 -1.71
N TRP A 717 25.36 -28.85 -2.85
CA TRP A 717 24.85 -28.01 -3.93
C TRP A 717 23.54 -27.31 -3.58
N ASN A 718 22.67 -27.92 -2.78
CA ASN A 718 21.47 -27.26 -2.29
C ASN A 718 21.79 -26.03 -1.42
N VAL A 719 22.91 -26.06 -0.69
CA VAL A 719 23.39 -24.88 0.07
C VAL A 719 23.81 -23.75 -0.88
N VAL A 720 24.44 -24.08 -2.02
CA VAL A 720 24.79 -23.10 -3.06
C VAL A 720 23.52 -22.49 -3.66
N LEU A 721 22.54 -23.34 -3.99
CA LEU A 721 21.27 -22.93 -4.57
C LEU A 721 20.47 -22.01 -3.63
N GLU A 722 20.37 -22.36 -2.34
CA GLU A 722 19.65 -21.57 -1.34
C GLU A 722 20.28 -20.18 -1.16
N ASN A 723 21.61 -20.12 -0.99
CA ASN A 723 22.32 -18.84 -0.86
C ASN A 723 22.17 -17.97 -2.11
N PHE A 724 22.18 -18.59 -3.29
CA PHE A 724 21.99 -17.91 -4.56
C PHE A 724 20.57 -17.32 -4.68
N LEU A 725 19.53 -18.12 -4.43
CA LEU A 725 18.13 -17.68 -4.50
C LEU A 725 17.80 -16.60 -3.47
N ALA A 726 18.27 -16.75 -2.23
CA ALA A 726 18.15 -15.71 -1.20
C ALA A 726 18.77 -14.38 -1.66
N HIS A 727 19.92 -14.45 -2.34
CA HIS A 727 20.59 -13.27 -2.84
C HIS A 727 19.86 -12.63 -4.03
N LEU A 728 19.27 -13.41 -4.93
CA LEU A 728 18.42 -12.87 -6.00
C LEU A 728 17.19 -12.15 -5.43
N GLN A 729 16.47 -12.81 -4.52
CA GLN A 729 15.27 -12.24 -3.88
C GLN A 729 15.57 -10.94 -3.15
N ALA A 730 16.67 -10.88 -2.39
CA ALA A 730 17.10 -9.69 -1.67
C ALA A 730 17.46 -8.50 -2.57
N ASN A 731 17.75 -8.75 -3.86
CA ASN A 731 18.08 -7.72 -4.84
C ASN A 731 16.96 -7.51 -5.89
N GLY A 732 15.76 -8.05 -5.66
CA GLY A 732 14.63 -7.88 -6.58
C GLY A 732 14.85 -8.52 -7.96
N VAL A 733 15.67 -9.57 -8.05
CA VAL A 733 15.94 -10.29 -9.30
C VAL A 733 15.13 -11.58 -9.34
N SER A 734 14.22 -11.68 -10.31
CA SER A 734 13.42 -12.87 -10.60
C SER A 734 14.27 -13.99 -11.21
N GLY A 735 13.79 -15.24 -11.23
CA GLY A 735 14.53 -16.29 -11.95
C GLY A 735 13.84 -17.66 -12.10
N THR A 736 14.25 -18.43 -13.10
CA THR A 736 13.71 -19.77 -13.38
C THR A 736 14.76 -20.88 -13.31
N TYR A 737 14.47 -21.93 -12.53
CA TYR A 737 15.34 -23.09 -12.38
C TYR A 737 15.43 -23.90 -13.68
N TRP A 738 16.61 -24.41 -14.01
CA TRP A 738 16.88 -25.32 -15.11
C TRP A 738 17.13 -26.74 -14.58
N ALA A 739 16.26 -27.72 -14.82
CA ALA A 739 14.97 -27.63 -15.51
C ALA A 739 13.98 -28.72 -15.09
N GLY A 740 12.71 -28.51 -15.41
CA GLY A 740 11.63 -29.50 -15.41
C GLY A 740 11.24 -29.91 -16.84
N GLY A 741 10.27 -30.81 -16.96
CA GLY A 741 9.73 -31.28 -18.23
C GLY A 741 9.92 -32.78 -18.49
N PRO A 742 9.32 -33.32 -19.56
CA PRO A 742 8.95 -34.74 -19.60
C PRO A 742 10.09 -35.69 -20.03
N TRP A 743 11.20 -35.18 -20.58
CA TRP A 743 12.19 -35.99 -21.32
C TRP A 743 13.63 -35.88 -20.78
N TRP A 744 13.78 -35.66 -19.47
CA TRP A 744 15.09 -35.52 -18.85
C TRP A 744 15.80 -36.85 -18.50
N GLY A 745 15.05 -37.94 -18.30
CA GLY A 745 15.64 -39.22 -17.93
C GLY A 745 16.39 -39.14 -16.60
N THR A 746 17.69 -39.44 -16.59
CA THR A 746 18.55 -39.38 -15.39
C THR A 746 19.44 -38.14 -15.37
N TYR A 747 18.98 -37.04 -15.96
CA TYR A 747 19.73 -35.78 -15.97
C TYR A 747 19.82 -35.22 -14.54
N PRO A 748 21.02 -35.00 -13.99
CA PRO A 748 21.20 -34.75 -12.56
C PRO A 748 20.62 -33.40 -12.09
N MET A 749 20.41 -32.44 -13.00
CA MET A 749 19.78 -31.17 -12.66
C MET A 749 18.25 -31.16 -12.84
N SER A 750 17.66 -32.27 -13.28
CA SER A 750 16.21 -32.31 -13.48
C SER A 750 15.48 -32.16 -12.14
N CYS A 751 14.54 -31.22 -12.08
CA CYS A 751 13.60 -31.06 -10.98
C CYS A 751 12.22 -31.67 -11.27
N GLU A 752 12.12 -32.49 -12.33
CA GLU A 752 10.93 -33.26 -12.66
C GLU A 752 10.75 -34.39 -11.64
N PRO A 753 9.53 -34.63 -11.11
CA PRO A 753 9.31 -35.67 -10.11
C PRO A 753 9.43 -37.07 -10.73
N ASP A 754 10.19 -37.96 -10.08
CA ASP A 754 10.28 -39.37 -10.47
C ASP A 754 9.25 -40.20 -9.70
N ASN A 755 8.22 -40.71 -10.40
CA ASN A 755 7.14 -41.51 -9.82
C ASN A 755 6.46 -40.84 -8.61
N GLY A 756 6.31 -39.50 -8.66
CA GLY A 756 5.70 -38.70 -7.60
C GLY A 756 6.63 -38.41 -6.42
N VAL A 757 7.91 -38.71 -6.54
CA VAL A 757 8.95 -38.30 -5.58
C VAL A 757 9.63 -37.05 -6.11
N ASP A 758 9.63 -36.00 -5.30
CA ASP A 758 10.29 -34.75 -5.64
C ASP A 758 11.82 -34.95 -5.77
N ALA A 759 12.41 -34.25 -6.73
CA ALA A 759 13.86 -34.17 -6.86
C ALA A 759 14.47 -33.44 -5.64
N PRO A 760 15.72 -33.75 -5.23
CA PRO A 760 16.35 -33.13 -4.06
C PRO A 760 16.38 -31.59 -4.08
N GLN A 761 16.47 -30.99 -5.26
CA GLN A 761 16.52 -29.55 -5.47
C GLN A 761 15.18 -28.88 -5.16
N MET A 762 14.06 -29.59 -5.30
CA MET A 762 12.72 -29.05 -5.06
C MET A 762 12.54 -28.58 -3.61
N GLN A 763 13.27 -29.19 -2.65
CA GLN A 763 13.28 -28.78 -1.24
C GLN A 763 13.75 -27.33 -1.03
N ILE A 764 14.54 -26.80 -1.96
CA ILE A 764 15.01 -25.43 -1.93
C ILE A 764 14.15 -24.55 -2.84
N ILE A 765 13.89 -25.00 -4.07
CA ILE A 765 13.18 -24.18 -5.07
C ILE A 765 11.77 -23.82 -4.58
N GLU A 766 11.05 -24.74 -3.92
CA GLU A 766 9.69 -24.48 -3.41
C GLU A 766 9.61 -23.46 -2.26
N LEU A 767 10.75 -23.08 -1.67
CA LEU A 767 10.81 -22.03 -0.64
C LEU A 767 10.83 -20.62 -1.23
N TYR A 768 11.13 -20.50 -2.53
CA TYR A 768 11.18 -19.26 -3.25
C TYR A 768 10.05 -19.24 -4.27
N THR A 769 8.89 -18.76 -3.83
CA THR A 769 7.68 -18.56 -4.63
C THR A 769 7.39 -17.05 -4.69
N GLY A 770 6.72 -16.58 -5.74
CA GLY A 770 6.42 -15.15 -5.87
C GLY A 770 5.32 -14.69 -4.91
N GLU A 771 5.71 -14.02 -3.81
CA GLU A 771 5.05 -12.88 -3.14
C GLU A 771 6.03 -12.24 -2.14
#